data_AF-V5FMU7-F1
#
_entry.id   AF-V5FMU7-F1
#
_cell.length_a   1.000
_cell.length_b   1.000
_cell.length_c   1.000
_cell.angle_alpha   90.00
_cell.angle_beta   90.00
_cell.angle_gamma   90.00
#
_symmetry.space_group_name_H-M   'P 1'
#
loop_
_entity.id
_entity.type
_entity.pdbx_description
1 polymer ?
#
loop_
_entity_poly.entity_id
_entity_poly.type
_entity_poly.pdbx_seq_one_letter_code
_entity_poly.pdbx_strand_id
1 'polypeptide(L)'
;MSVHANGKTPPQAFSKCPFVTRSDFQDGCVALLSPLVPRFTPGNTRVKIGTSTTRFDEGGAQIEGFARPLWGLGALLAGGYKYKEAERWRQGIINGTDPEHPEFWGEIEDLDQRMVEMCPIGFALAVAPDELWNSLTDKQKDNVAKWLGSINEREMPNTNWLWFRVFANLGLRKNGAPYSLKRIEADMDHLDTFHVGGGWSNDGPKSHHQMDYYSGSFAIQFLQLLYSKLAGDFDPVRAEKYRTRAREFAKDFVHYFDEEGRAIPFGRSVTYRFAMAGFWGAVAFADVELPAPLTWGVVKGLLLRNFRWWATQEDIFNSDGTLTLGYCYANMYLTENYNSPGSPYWCCLSFTPLVLPESHPFWAAEEEPYPSAALPEIAVLGYPKHIVIHRGGHSFLLSSGQACHYPLKATQAKYGKFAYSSSFGYSVPTGGYQLEQHAPDSMLAISDDGGDIWQTRRLALNARIEQRGDLPVLISEWKPWSDVTVETYLVPPSAESGNWHIRAHRISTSRSIMTSEGAFAIYGCNSHNGRILGPFKDGSSSEGTLEDSQRAITVSSAGAVGIVELQPGTSRAGKVVLADPNSNIVHGRTLLPSLAATIDAGKQLWFVTAVYALPSGEEGWQNDWRDKWEKLPQVPSWLQDMIDSKACCGAMLFGMDSGIIGGVLTMDTFKKKYGLENQSKVGAANLSANIVSTLQAGCFVGALIASPVADKWGRKLSLIIASVFAIVGVVMQFASDGYLQPMYIGRFITGLGVGAASMVNPLYVSENAPRAIRGALTGMYQFFIALGIMLAFWINYGSLLHFHGAASYIVPLSMQALPAALLFIGMLFCNESPRWLARQDRWEEAKATLSRVRNLPSAHPYVENEFQDIVTQLEHERQLIGGSGFWDLMKEMWLIPGNRKRVMISIMLMVCQQMTGTNAINYYAPQMFENLGVTGNATNLFATGIYGIVKAVACGAFVIFVADTLGRRKSLLWTSVGQALAMLYIGLYVRIAPPKAGEPVIPAGYVALVCIFLFAAFFQFGWGPVCWTYVSEIPTARLRSLNVAFAAATQWLFNFVVARAVPNMMATVGNAGYGTYIIFSCFCFAMGVFVWFFIPETKAVSLEKMDDLFGVTELVERKTAAMEHGETREVDDKVDATETRIERV
;
A
#
# COMPACT_ATOMS: atom_id res chain seq x y z
N MET A 1 -14.09 -3.34 -50.06
CA MET A 1 -12.67 -3.09 -49.77
C MET A 1 -12.14 -4.32 -49.06
N SER A 2 -11.04 -4.88 -49.54
CA SER A 2 -10.47 -6.14 -49.01
C SER A 2 -9.89 -5.92 -47.62
N VAL A 3 -10.05 -6.90 -46.73
CA VAL A 3 -9.37 -6.99 -45.41
C VAL A 3 -7.85 -6.92 -45.58
N HIS A 4 -7.35 -7.29 -46.76
CA HIS A 4 -5.95 -7.23 -47.16
C HIS A 4 -5.49 -5.89 -47.73
N ALA A 5 -6.32 -4.83 -47.71
CA ALA A 5 -5.96 -3.54 -48.32
C ALA A 5 -4.73 -2.87 -47.67
N ASN A 6 -4.36 -3.25 -46.44
CA ASN A 6 -3.13 -2.79 -45.79
C ASN A 6 -1.89 -3.65 -46.10
N GLY A 7 -2.05 -4.81 -46.77
CA GLY A 7 -0.98 -5.79 -46.99
C GLY A 7 -0.36 -6.33 -45.68
N LYS A 8 0.36 -7.44 -45.76
CA LYS A 8 1.41 -7.77 -44.78
C LYS A 8 2.75 -7.66 -45.49
N THR A 9 3.80 -7.39 -44.74
CA THR A 9 5.15 -7.51 -45.29
C THR A 9 5.34 -8.95 -45.79
N PRO A 10 5.83 -9.17 -47.03
CA PRO A 10 6.06 -10.53 -47.52
C PRO A 10 6.93 -11.34 -46.55
N PRO A 11 6.63 -12.63 -46.29
CA PRO A 11 7.39 -13.45 -45.36
C PRO A 11 8.88 -13.48 -45.71
N GLN A 12 9.71 -13.02 -44.78
CA GLN A 12 11.16 -13.00 -44.89
C GLN A 12 11.76 -14.39 -44.63
N ALA A 13 13.06 -14.57 -44.92
CA ALA A 13 13.74 -15.85 -44.71
C ALA A 13 13.60 -16.37 -43.26
N PHE A 14 13.74 -15.47 -42.27
CA PHE A 14 13.58 -15.81 -40.85
C PHE A 14 12.17 -16.34 -40.53
N SER A 15 11.13 -15.74 -41.10
CA SER A 15 9.73 -16.16 -40.92
C SER A 15 9.41 -17.53 -41.51
N LYS A 16 10.29 -18.07 -42.36
CA LYS A 16 10.14 -19.39 -42.98
C LYS A 16 10.90 -20.48 -42.23
N CYS A 17 11.73 -20.12 -41.25
CA CYS A 17 12.49 -21.08 -40.45
C CYS A 17 11.55 -21.80 -39.47
N PRO A 18 11.56 -23.15 -39.41
CA PRO A 18 10.65 -23.90 -38.53
C PRO A 18 11.11 -23.91 -37.06
N PHE A 19 12.40 -23.63 -36.79
CA PHE A 19 13.00 -23.59 -35.44
C PHE A 19 12.72 -24.84 -34.61
N VAL A 20 13.00 -26.02 -35.16
CA VAL A 20 12.86 -27.32 -34.47
C VAL A 20 14.23 -27.92 -34.14
N THR A 21 15.18 -27.77 -35.06
CA THR A 21 16.52 -28.34 -34.97
C THR A 21 17.59 -27.27 -34.78
N ARG A 22 18.81 -27.69 -34.42
CA ARG A 22 19.99 -26.81 -34.39
C ARG A 22 20.25 -26.20 -35.77
N SER A 23 20.06 -26.95 -36.86
CA SER A 23 20.22 -26.45 -38.23
C SER A 23 19.23 -25.34 -38.55
N ASP A 24 17.95 -25.50 -38.17
CA ASP A 24 16.94 -24.44 -38.37
C ASP A 24 17.31 -23.16 -37.61
N PHE A 25 17.91 -23.32 -36.42
CA PHE A 25 18.40 -22.20 -35.62
C PHE A 25 19.60 -21.50 -36.26
N GLN A 26 20.48 -22.25 -36.95
CA GLN A 26 21.56 -21.68 -37.78
C GLN A 26 20.99 -20.91 -38.96
N ASP A 27 20.01 -21.47 -39.67
CA ASP A 27 19.34 -20.84 -40.80
C ASP A 27 18.64 -19.54 -40.39
N GLY A 28 17.97 -19.54 -39.23
CA GLY A 28 17.37 -18.34 -38.67
C GLY A 28 18.40 -17.26 -38.33
N CYS A 29 19.57 -17.64 -37.81
CA CYS A 29 20.67 -16.69 -37.57
C CYS A 29 21.16 -16.09 -38.89
N VAL A 30 21.44 -16.93 -39.89
CA VAL A 30 21.86 -16.51 -41.24
C VAL A 30 20.81 -15.60 -41.90
N ALA A 31 19.52 -15.87 -41.69
CA ALA A 31 18.43 -15.08 -42.21
C ALA A 31 18.38 -13.64 -41.66
N LEU A 32 18.90 -13.40 -40.45
CA LEU A 32 19.05 -12.05 -39.89
C LEU A 32 20.35 -11.36 -40.36
N LEU A 33 21.42 -12.12 -40.55
CA LEU A 33 22.71 -11.56 -40.98
C LEU A 33 22.72 -11.18 -42.47
N SER A 34 22.08 -11.98 -43.32
CA SER A 34 22.16 -11.81 -44.78
C SER A 34 21.61 -10.48 -45.30
N PRO A 35 20.48 -9.94 -44.79
CA PRO A 35 19.98 -8.62 -45.18
C PRO A 35 20.91 -7.45 -44.84
N LEU A 36 21.87 -7.63 -43.93
CA LEU A 36 22.83 -6.59 -43.56
C LEU A 36 23.98 -6.47 -44.56
N VAL A 37 24.30 -7.52 -45.31
CA VAL A 37 25.46 -7.57 -46.22
C VAL A 37 25.46 -6.43 -47.24
N PRO A 38 24.34 -6.09 -47.91
CA PRO A 38 24.29 -4.95 -48.84
C PRO A 38 24.38 -3.57 -48.17
N ARG A 39 24.34 -3.52 -46.83
CA ARG A 39 24.29 -2.28 -46.04
C ARG A 39 25.63 -1.89 -45.42
N PHE A 40 26.68 -2.68 -45.65
CA PHE A 40 28.03 -2.36 -45.21
C PHE A 40 28.58 -1.10 -45.90
N THR A 41 29.38 -0.34 -45.17
CA THR A 41 30.22 0.71 -45.76
C THR A 41 31.29 0.10 -46.68
N PRO A 42 31.88 0.88 -47.62
CA PRO A 42 32.92 0.37 -48.52
C PRO A 42 34.10 -0.31 -47.79
N GLY A 43 34.52 0.22 -46.64
CA GLY A 43 35.57 -0.38 -45.79
C GLY A 43 35.10 -1.53 -44.90
N ASN A 44 33.83 -1.92 -44.98
CA ASN A 44 33.15 -2.93 -44.17
C ASN A 44 33.11 -2.66 -42.66
N THR A 45 33.40 -1.43 -42.20
CA THR A 45 33.51 -1.14 -40.75
C THR A 45 32.17 -0.87 -40.08
N ARG A 46 31.15 -0.52 -40.85
CA ARG A 46 29.86 -0.01 -40.34
C ARG A 46 28.71 -0.56 -41.18
N VAL A 47 27.52 -0.65 -40.60
CA VAL A 47 26.32 -1.12 -41.29
C VAL A 47 25.19 -0.09 -41.17
N LYS A 48 24.75 0.47 -42.30
CA LYS A 48 23.70 1.49 -42.34
C LYS A 48 22.33 0.90 -42.70
N ILE A 49 21.51 0.67 -41.69
CA ILE A 49 20.20 0.01 -41.84
C ILE A 49 19.09 1.00 -42.20
N GLY A 50 18.93 2.08 -41.43
CA GLY A 50 17.83 3.04 -41.56
C GLY A 50 18.28 4.49 -41.49
N THR A 51 17.30 5.40 -41.40
CA THR A 51 17.51 6.85 -41.39
C THR A 51 17.01 7.56 -40.13
N SER A 52 16.32 6.84 -39.22
CA SER A 52 15.92 7.41 -37.94
C SER A 52 17.14 7.60 -37.03
N THR A 53 17.12 8.65 -36.22
CA THR A 53 18.26 9.06 -35.39
C THR A 53 18.09 8.68 -33.92
N THR A 54 19.17 8.86 -33.15
CA THR A 54 19.30 8.53 -31.72
C THR A 54 20.07 9.66 -31.01
N ARG A 55 20.22 9.59 -29.69
CA ARG A 55 20.89 10.64 -28.88
C ARG A 55 22.41 10.74 -29.09
N PHE A 56 23.04 9.75 -29.71
CA PHE A 56 24.49 9.69 -29.99
C PHE A 56 24.75 9.79 -31.50
N ASP A 57 26.02 9.90 -31.90
CA ASP A 57 26.40 10.16 -33.29
C ASP A 57 26.07 9.02 -34.26
N GLU A 58 25.91 9.37 -35.54
CA GLU A 58 25.59 8.42 -36.61
C GLU A 58 26.66 7.33 -36.79
N GLY A 59 27.93 7.63 -36.48
CA GLY A 59 29.00 6.64 -36.48
C GLY A 59 28.74 5.54 -35.44
N GLY A 60 28.42 5.92 -34.21
CA GLY A 60 28.00 5.00 -33.15
C GLY A 60 26.78 4.17 -33.56
N ALA A 61 25.78 4.79 -34.20
CA ALA A 61 24.57 4.09 -34.67
C ALA A 61 24.87 3.01 -35.72
N GLN A 62 25.76 3.29 -36.66
CA GLN A 62 26.14 2.31 -37.68
C GLN A 62 27.12 1.24 -37.14
N ILE A 63 27.88 1.56 -36.09
CA ILE A 63 28.66 0.56 -35.34
C ILE A 63 27.70 -0.38 -34.60
N GLU A 64 26.57 0.08 -34.05
CA GLU A 64 25.56 -0.85 -33.48
C GLU A 64 25.09 -1.86 -34.53
N GLY A 65 24.83 -1.38 -35.76
CA GLY A 65 24.42 -2.22 -36.88
C GLY A 65 25.48 -3.27 -37.28
N PHE A 66 26.75 -3.03 -36.94
CA PHE A 66 27.85 -3.96 -37.16
C PHE A 66 28.07 -4.87 -35.93
N ALA A 67 28.21 -4.30 -34.75
CA ALA A 67 28.67 -5.01 -33.57
C ALA A 67 27.59 -5.95 -33.00
N ARG A 68 26.33 -5.54 -32.92
CA ARG A 68 25.26 -6.35 -32.31
C ARG A 68 25.01 -7.69 -33.01
N PRO A 69 25.00 -7.76 -34.36
CA PRO A 69 24.99 -9.02 -35.09
C PRO A 69 26.11 -10.00 -34.73
N LEU A 70 27.26 -9.53 -34.22
CA LEU A 70 28.38 -10.39 -33.82
C LEU A 70 28.05 -11.33 -32.67
N TRP A 71 27.02 -11.03 -31.86
CA TRP A 71 26.48 -12.00 -30.91
C TRP A 71 26.07 -13.31 -31.60
N GLY A 72 25.32 -13.20 -32.70
CA GLY A 72 24.84 -14.35 -33.47
C GLY A 72 25.93 -14.94 -34.36
N LEU A 73 26.68 -14.09 -35.08
CA LEU A 73 27.76 -14.55 -35.95
C LEU A 73 28.87 -15.27 -35.16
N GLY A 74 29.30 -14.71 -34.03
CA GLY A 74 30.31 -15.34 -33.18
C GLY A 74 29.86 -16.71 -32.69
N ALA A 75 28.60 -16.84 -32.26
CA ALA A 75 28.03 -18.12 -31.85
C ALA A 75 27.95 -19.13 -33.00
N LEU A 76 27.58 -18.68 -34.20
CA LEU A 76 27.49 -19.49 -35.42
C LEU A 76 28.86 -20.05 -35.83
N LEU A 77 29.90 -19.20 -35.86
CA LEU A 77 31.27 -19.58 -36.20
C LEU A 77 31.89 -20.51 -35.16
N ALA A 78 31.73 -20.20 -33.87
CA ALA A 78 32.20 -21.05 -32.78
C ALA A 78 31.57 -22.45 -32.82
N GLY A 79 30.31 -22.54 -33.26
CA GLY A 79 29.60 -23.78 -33.49
C GLY A 79 30.03 -24.59 -34.73
N GLY A 80 31.09 -24.15 -35.43
CA GLY A 80 31.65 -24.83 -36.61
C GLY A 80 30.94 -24.54 -37.93
N TYR A 81 29.99 -23.61 -37.98
CA TYR A 81 29.28 -23.27 -39.21
C TYR A 81 30.12 -22.37 -40.10
N LYS A 82 30.21 -22.70 -41.39
CA LYS A 82 30.97 -21.92 -42.38
C LYS A 82 30.10 -20.83 -42.99
N TYR A 83 30.13 -19.64 -42.40
CA TYR A 83 29.39 -18.49 -42.91
C TYR A 83 30.13 -17.81 -44.07
N LYS A 84 29.49 -17.70 -45.24
CA LYS A 84 30.11 -17.21 -46.48
C LYS A 84 30.71 -15.81 -46.38
N GLU A 85 30.08 -14.92 -45.63
CA GLU A 85 30.51 -13.52 -45.50
C GLU A 85 31.36 -13.29 -44.24
N ALA A 86 31.85 -14.33 -43.54
CA ALA A 86 32.66 -14.18 -42.33
C ALA A 86 33.89 -13.28 -42.53
N GLU A 87 34.53 -13.38 -43.70
CA GLU A 87 35.65 -12.52 -44.09
C GLU A 87 35.31 -11.03 -44.00
N ARG A 88 34.10 -10.65 -44.45
CA ARG A 88 33.65 -9.26 -44.47
C ARG A 88 33.60 -8.69 -43.06
N TRP A 89 33.08 -9.46 -42.12
CA TRP A 89 32.99 -9.08 -40.71
C TRP A 89 34.38 -8.94 -40.09
N ARG A 90 35.29 -9.88 -40.38
CA ARG A 90 36.69 -9.78 -39.94
C ARG A 90 37.37 -8.53 -40.51
N GLN A 91 37.20 -8.26 -41.81
CA GLN A 91 37.74 -7.06 -42.44
C GLN A 91 37.18 -5.78 -41.81
N GLY A 92 35.91 -5.79 -41.39
CA GLY A 92 35.30 -4.70 -40.64
C GLY A 92 35.97 -4.43 -39.30
N ILE A 93 36.33 -5.46 -38.54
CA ILE A 93 37.09 -5.32 -37.28
C ILE A 93 38.49 -4.75 -37.57
N ILE A 94 39.18 -5.28 -38.60
CA ILE A 94 40.51 -4.81 -39.01
C ILE A 94 40.48 -3.32 -39.36
N ASN A 95 39.61 -2.94 -40.28
CA ASN A 95 39.55 -1.57 -40.80
C ASN A 95 38.92 -0.59 -39.79
N GLY A 96 38.00 -1.06 -38.95
CA GLY A 96 37.32 -0.24 -37.95
C GLY A 96 38.22 0.11 -36.76
N THR A 97 39.23 -0.71 -36.48
CA THR A 97 40.18 -0.48 -35.38
C THR A 97 41.52 0.09 -35.84
N ASP A 98 41.72 0.31 -37.15
CA ASP A 98 42.95 0.89 -37.71
C ASP A 98 42.87 2.43 -37.76
N PRO A 99 43.67 3.16 -36.97
CA PRO A 99 43.66 4.63 -36.96
C PRO A 99 44.07 5.28 -38.29
N GLU A 100 44.75 4.53 -39.17
CA GLU A 100 45.16 5.00 -40.50
C GLU A 100 44.07 4.82 -41.56
N HIS A 101 43.01 4.05 -41.26
CA HIS A 101 41.95 3.75 -42.21
C HIS A 101 40.89 4.87 -42.23
N PRO A 102 40.39 5.31 -43.40
CA PRO A 102 39.38 6.39 -43.49
C PRO A 102 38.06 6.11 -42.77
N GLU A 103 37.77 4.84 -42.50
CA GLU A 103 36.58 4.39 -41.77
C GLU A 103 36.87 3.89 -40.35
N PHE A 104 37.98 4.33 -39.75
CA PHE A 104 38.28 4.13 -38.33
C PHE A 104 37.07 4.53 -37.46
N TRP A 105 36.77 3.72 -36.44
CA TRP A 105 35.63 3.97 -35.56
C TRP A 105 35.79 5.19 -34.67
N GLY A 106 37.00 5.74 -34.59
CA GLY A 106 37.35 6.87 -33.74
C GLY A 106 37.85 6.42 -32.37
N GLU A 107 38.55 7.34 -31.71
CA GLU A 107 38.90 7.22 -30.31
C GLU A 107 37.62 7.30 -29.47
N ILE A 108 37.48 6.42 -28.48
CA ILE A 108 36.33 6.48 -27.58
C ILE A 108 36.48 7.62 -26.57
N GLU A 109 35.36 8.26 -26.26
CA GLU A 109 35.26 9.30 -25.21
C GLU A 109 34.55 8.76 -23.96
N ASP A 110 34.52 9.53 -22.88
CA ASP A 110 33.77 9.16 -21.68
C ASP A 110 32.26 9.03 -21.99
N LEU A 111 31.62 7.97 -21.48
CA LEU A 111 30.19 7.69 -21.67
C LEU A 111 29.75 7.47 -23.14
N ASP A 112 30.66 7.03 -24.01
CA ASP A 112 30.44 6.81 -25.45
C ASP A 112 29.66 5.51 -25.74
N GLN A 113 28.71 5.57 -26.69
CA GLN A 113 27.95 4.40 -27.14
C GLN A 113 28.85 3.28 -27.69
N ARG A 114 29.99 3.60 -28.30
CA ARG A 114 30.96 2.60 -28.82
C ARG A 114 31.40 1.61 -27.74
N MET A 115 31.42 2.03 -26.47
CA MET A 115 31.75 1.17 -25.33
C MET A 115 30.77 0.01 -25.16
N VAL A 116 29.49 0.23 -25.45
CA VAL A 116 28.45 -0.81 -25.43
C VAL A 116 28.74 -1.86 -26.50
N GLU A 117 29.12 -1.39 -27.68
CA GLU A 117 29.37 -2.20 -28.86
C GLU A 117 30.69 -3.00 -28.78
N MET A 118 31.61 -2.62 -27.88
CA MET A 118 32.78 -3.43 -27.55
C MET A 118 32.43 -4.78 -26.90
N CYS A 119 31.26 -4.89 -26.24
CA CYS A 119 30.83 -6.13 -25.59
C CYS A 119 30.60 -7.29 -26.59
N PRO A 120 29.74 -7.15 -27.61
CA PRO A 120 29.58 -8.21 -28.62
C PRO A 120 30.86 -8.51 -29.40
N ILE A 121 31.71 -7.50 -29.66
CA ILE A 121 33.02 -7.71 -30.30
C ILE A 121 33.91 -8.58 -29.39
N GLY A 122 34.02 -8.22 -28.11
CA GLY A 122 34.79 -8.98 -27.12
C GLY A 122 34.29 -10.41 -26.95
N PHE A 123 32.96 -10.62 -26.94
CA PHE A 123 32.37 -11.95 -26.94
C PHE A 123 32.74 -12.75 -28.19
N ALA A 124 32.55 -12.19 -29.39
CA ALA A 124 32.81 -12.89 -30.65
C ALA A 124 34.29 -13.29 -30.78
N LEU A 125 35.21 -12.41 -30.37
CA LEU A 125 36.65 -12.72 -30.31
C LEU A 125 36.96 -13.82 -29.29
N ALA A 126 36.23 -13.89 -28.17
CA ALA A 126 36.44 -14.91 -27.14
C ALA A 126 35.98 -16.30 -27.57
N VAL A 127 34.88 -16.40 -28.33
CA VAL A 127 34.26 -17.70 -28.69
C VAL A 127 34.66 -18.21 -30.07
N ALA A 128 35.01 -17.33 -31.02
CA ALA A 128 35.39 -17.69 -32.38
C ALA A 128 36.78 -17.14 -32.78
N PRO A 129 37.83 -17.41 -31.99
CA PRO A 129 39.15 -16.82 -32.22
C PRO A 129 39.79 -17.28 -33.55
N ASP A 130 39.52 -18.51 -34.00
CA ASP A 130 40.11 -19.04 -35.23
C ASP A 130 39.73 -18.24 -36.47
N GLU A 131 38.49 -17.78 -36.53
CA GLU A 131 37.95 -17.03 -37.67
C GLU A 131 38.15 -15.52 -37.54
N LEU A 132 38.19 -14.98 -36.32
CA LEU A 132 38.14 -13.53 -36.06
C LEU A 132 39.45 -12.94 -35.49
N TRP A 133 40.31 -13.73 -34.87
CA TRP A 133 41.53 -13.26 -34.19
C TRP A 133 42.82 -13.91 -34.71
N ASN A 134 42.87 -15.24 -34.80
CA ASN A 134 44.09 -16.00 -35.08
C ASN A 134 44.64 -15.70 -36.48
N SER A 135 43.76 -15.40 -37.44
CA SER A 135 44.10 -15.01 -38.80
C SER A 135 44.62 -13.57 -38.94
N LEU A 136 44.58 -12.75 -37.87
CA LEU A 136 45.07 -11.38 -37.88
C LEU A 136 46.61 -11.33 -37.81
N THR A 137 47.20 -10.39 -38.56
CA THR A 137 48.62 -10.02 -38.42
C THR A 137 48.89 -9.36 -37.07
N ASP A 138 50.16 -9.30 -36.65
CA ASP A 138 50.52 -8.69 -35.37
C ASP A 138 50.10 -7.21 -35.28
N LYS A 139 50.27 -6.43 -36.37
CA LYS A 139 49.79 -5.04 -36.43
C LYS A 139 48.27 -4.95 -36.22
N GLN A 140 47.51 -5.85 -36.84
CA GLN A 140 46.05 -5.88 -36.71
C GLN A 140 45.61 -6.29 -35.30
N LYS A 141 46.26 -7.29 -34.70
CA LYS A 141 46.04 -7.68 -33.30
C LYS A 141 46.31 -6.52 -32.35
N ASP A 142 47.41 -5.79 -32.57
CA ASP A 142 47.74 -4.60 -31.79
C ASP A 142 46.70 -3.49 -31.92
N ASN A 143 46.19 -3.22 -33.13
CA ASN A 143 45.14 -2.23 -33.36
C ASN A 143 43.84 -2.60 -32.64
N VAL A 144 43.38 -3.85 -32.78
CA VAL A 144 42.19 -4.35 -32.09
C VAL A 144 42.39 -4.30 -30.57
N ALA A 145 43.56 -4.70 -30.07
CA ALA A 145 43.89 -4.68 -28.64
C ALA A 145 43.91 -3.25 -28.07
N LYS A 146 44.48 -2.29 -28.79
CA LYS A 146 44.50 -0.88 -28.38
C LYS A 146 43.08 -0.30 -28.34
N TRP A 147 42.29 -0.52 -29.39
CA TRP A 147 40.94 0.02 -29.47
C TRP A 147 40.04 -0.55 -28.38
N LEU A 148 39.99 -1.88 -28.20
CA LEU A 148 39.22 -2.51 -27.11
C LEU A 148 39.80 -2.16 -25.73
N GLY A 149 41.12 -2.08 -25.59
CA GLY A 149 41.80 -1.80 -24.32
C GLY A 149 41.63 -0.37 -23.83
N SER A 150 41.35 0.59 -24.73
CA SER A 150 41.16 2.01 -24.41
C SER A 150 39.99 2.25 -23.43
N ILE A 151 39.00 1.35 -23.37
CA ILE A 151 37.84 1.44 -22.46
C ILE A 151 38.23 1.44 -20.98
N ASN A 152 39.44 0.96 -20.65
CA ASN A 152 39.95 0.89 -19.28
C ASN A 152 40.30 2.25 -18.67
N GLU A 153 40.51 3.26 -19.52
CA GLU A 153 40.91 4.62 -19.15
C GLU A 153 39.74 5.61 -19.16
N ARG A 154 38.54 5.16 -19.56
CA ARG A 154 37.35 6.00 -19.71
C ARG A 154 36.33 5.81 -18.60
N GLU A 155 35.56 6.86 -18.36
CA GLU A 155 34.41 6.84 -17.47
C GLU A 155 33.24 6.07 -18.11
N MET A 156 32.59 5.24 -17.28
CA MET A 156 31.42 4.46 -17.67
C MET A 156 30.23 4.86 -16.80
N PRO A 157 29.00 4.92 -17.34
CA PRO A 157 27.80 5.02 -16.52
C PRO A 157 27.79 3.94 -15.44
N ASN A 158 27.41 4.34 -14.23
CA ASN A 158 27.29 3.44 -13.10
C ASN A 158 26.01 2.58 -13.20
N THR A 159 25.98 1.71 -14.19
CA THR A 159 24.87 0.84 -14.57
C THR A 159 25.42 -0.48 -15.11
N ASN A 160 24.56 -1.29 -15.72
CA ASN A 160 24.96 -2.46 -16.52
C ASN A 160 26.11 -2.22 -17.51
N TRP A 161 26.42 -0.96 -17.88
CA TRP A 161 27.52 -0.62 -18.80
C TRP A 161 28.86 -1.21 -18.37
N LEU A 162 29.11 -1.37 -17.08
CA LEU A 162 30.34 -1.98 -16.56
C LEU A 162 30.58 -3.40 -17.12
N TRP A 163 29.52 -4.15 -17.43
CA TRP A 163 29.66 -5.45 -18.09
C TRP A 163 30.32 -5.35 -19.46
N PHE A 164 30.11 -4.26 -20.19
CA PHE A 164 30.67 -4.10 -21.53
C PHE A 164 32.20 -3.96 -21.49
N ARG A 165 32.73 -3.24 -20.49
CA ARG A 165 34.17 -3.17 -20.22
C ARG A 165 34.74 -4.52 -19.78
N VAL A 166 34.00 -5.27 -18.96
CA VAL A 166 34.42 -6.63 -18.57
C VAL A 166 34.58 -7.51 -19.81
N PHE A 167 33.59 -7.54 -20.71
CA PHE A 167 33.62 -8.40 -21.89
C PHE A 167 34.64 -7.97 -22.94
N ALA A 168 34.91 -6.67 -23.09
CA ALA A 168 36.02 -6.20 -23.91
C ALA A 168 37.36 -6.80 -23.42
N ASN A 169 37.62 -6.75 -22.10
CA ASN A 169 38.84 -7.32 -21.53
C ASN A 169 38.85 -8.86 -21.54
N LEU A 170 37.70 -9.53 -21.40
CA LEU A 170 37.63 -11.00 -21.52
C LEU A 170 37.97 -11.47 -22.94
N GLY A 171 37.51 -10.75 -23.97
CA GLY A 171 37.89 -10.98 -25.36
C GLY A 171 39.39 -10.89 -25.57
N LEU A 172 40.03 -9.85 -25.03
CA LEU A 172 41.49 -9.68 -25.09
C LEU A 172 42.24 -10.79 -24.34
N ARG A 173 41.79 -11.11 -23.12
CA ARG A 173 42.39 -12.16 -22.29
C ARG A 173 42.38 -13.53 -22.97
N LYS A 174 41.23 -13.95 -23.52
CA LYS A 174 41.11 -15.27 -24.18
C LYS A 174 42.04 -15.43 -25.37
N ASN A 175 42.44 -14.31 -25.97
CA ASN A 175 43.29 -14.25 -27.14
C ASN A 175 44.76 -13.92 -26.82
N GLY A 176 45.14 -13.84 -25.53
CA GLY A 176 46.50 -13.52 -25.10
C GLY A 176 46.94 -12.07 -25.33
N ALA A 177 46.01 -11.17 -25.65
CA ALA A 177 46.29 -9.75 -25.84
C ALA A 177 46.37 -8.99 -24.50
N PRO A 178 47.02 -7.81 -24.46
CA PRO A 178 47.04 -6.97 -23.26
C PRO A 178 45.63 -6.62 -22.76
N TYR A 179 45.36 -6.82 -21.47
CA TYR A 179 44.08 -6.54 -20.83
C TYR A 179 44.30 -6.07 -19.39
N SER A 180 43.25 -5.53 -18.75
CA SER A 180 43.31 -5.05 -17.36
C SER A 180 42.51 -5.94 -16.41
N LEU A 181 43.19 -6.87 -15.73
CA LEU A 181 42.56 -7.67 -14.67
C LEU A 181 42.04 -6.79 -13.53
N LYS A 182 42.81 -5.77 -13.13
CA LYS A 182 42.42 -4.79 -12.12
C LYS A 182 41.09 -4.10 -12.44
N ARG A 183 40.81 -3.81 -13.72
CA ARG A 183 39.53 -3.23 -14.14
C ARG A 183 38.41 -4.24 -14.14
N ILE A 184 38.65 -5.47 -14.58
CA ILE A 184 37.67 -6.56 -14.45
C ILE A 184 37.25 -6.69 -12.99
N GLU A 185 38.20 -6.87 -12.06
CA GLU A 185 37.91 -7.06 -10.63
C GLU A 185 37.10 -5.89 -10.05
N ALA A 186 37.53 -4.65 -10.30
CA ALA A 186 36.83 -3.47 -9.80
C ALA A 186 35.38 -3.36 -10.30
N ASP A 187 35.15 -3.66 -11.58
CA ASP A 187 33.80 -3.63 -12.16
C ASP A 187 32.94 -4.78 -11.64
N MET A 188 33.50 -5.98 -11.54
CA MET A 188 32.79 -7.16 -11.04
C MET A 188 32.39 -7.00 -9.57
N ASP A 189 33.26 -6.43 -8.74
CA ASP A 189 32.95 -6.11 -7.34
C ASP A 189 31.77 -5.14 -7.23
N HIS A 190 31.73 -4.14 -8.11
CA HIS A 190 30.65 -3.17 -8.13
C HIS A 190 29.35 -3.73 -8.72
N LEU A 191 29.42 -4.47 -9.82
CA LEU A 191 28.29 -5.17 -10.44
C LEU A 191 27.64 -6.17 -9.48
N ASP A 192 28.43 -6.81 -8.61
CA ASP A 192 27.92 -7.70 -7.58
C ASP A 192 27.00 -6.99 -6.57
N THR A 193 27.14 -5.67 -6.39
CA THR A 193 26.27 -4.87 -5.53
C THR A 193 24.87 -4.65 -6.09
N PHE A 194 24.66 -4.89 -7.39
CA PHE A 194 23.36 -4.74 -8.05
C PHE A 194 22.42 -5.90 -7.74
N HIS A 195 22.95 -7.02 -7.23
CA HIS A 195 22.13 -8.15 -6.85
C HIS A 195 21.26 -7.81 -5.61
N VAL A 196 19.97 -8.14 -5.71
CA VAL A 196 18.98 -7.88 -4.65
C VAL A 196 18.49 -9.14 -3.94
N GLY A 197 18.68 -10.32 -4.54
CA GLY A 197 18.28 -11.62 -4.02
C GLY A 197 17.44 -12.44 -5.00
N GLY A 198 17.31 -13.76 -4.77
CA GLY A 198 16.51 -14.68 -5.61
C GLY A 198 16.96 -14.71 -7.07
N GLY A 199 18.27 -14.61 -7.30
CA GLY A 199 18.84 -14.39 -8.62
C GLY A 199 18.67 -12.97 -9.20
N TRP A 200 17.70 -12.15 -8.78
CA TRP A 200 17.42 -10.83 -9.37
C TRP A 200 18.52 -9.77 -9.14
N SER A 201 18.65 -8.85 -10.09
CA SER A 201 19.54 -7.69 -10.03
C SER A 201 18.78 -6.41 -10.39
N ASN A 202 19.07 -5.32 -9.68
CA ASN A 202 18.51 -4.00 -9.91
C ASN A 202 19.49 -3.15 -10.74
N ASP A 203 19.07 -2.70 -11.93
CA ASP A 203 19.90 -1.84 -12.76
C ASP A 203 19.72 -0.37 -12.39
N GLY A 204 20.60 0.14 -11.52
CA GLY A 204 20.59 1.52 -11.05
C GLY A 204 20.43 1.64 -9.52
N PRO A 205 20.14 2.84 -9.01
CA PRO A 205 20.14 3.11 -7.58
C PRO A 205 19.05 2.32 -6.84
N LYS A 206 19.34 1.90 -5.60
CA LYS A 206 18.41 1.15 -4.73
C LYS A 206 17.06 1.85 -4.47
N SER A 207 16.97 3.16 -4.75
CA SER A 207 15.73 3.94 -4.61
C SER A 207 14.66 3.61 -5.67
N HIS A 208 15.04 2.97 -6.78
CA HIS A 208 14.13 2.56 -7.84
C HIS A 208 14.21 1.05 -8.04
N HIS A 209 13.06 0.39 -8.19
CA HIS A 209 12.99 -1.02 -8.53
C HIS A 209 12.91 -1.15 -10.05
N GLN A 210 14.01 -1.53 -10.68
CA GLN A 210 14.14 -1.66 -12.13
C GLN A 210 14.63 -3.07 -12.48
N MET A 211 13.68 -4.01 -12.48
CA MET A 211 13.87 -5.45 -12.74
C MET A 211 13.04 -5.85 -13.97
N ASP A 212 13.50 -5.38 -15.13
CA ASP A 212 12.90 -5.64 -16.45
C ASP A 212 13.66 -6.73 -17.22
N TYR A 213 13.18 -7.09 -18.42
CA TYR A 213 13.90 -8.06 -19.26
C TYR A 213 15.32 -7.61 -19.65
N TYR A 214 15.62 -6.30 -19.65
CA TYR A 214 16.97 -5.84 -19.92
C TYR A 214 17.91 -6.28 -18.79
N SER A 215 17.54 -6.02 -17.53
CA SER A 215 18.31 -6.54 -16.38
C SER A 215 18.31 -8.06 -16.29
N GLY A 216 17.17 -8.72 -16.56
CA GLY A 216 17.03 -10.16 -16.53
C GLY A 216 17.68 -10.83 -17.74
N SER A 217 16.99 -10.83 -18.86
CA SER A 217 17.27 -11.74 -19.98
C SER A 217 18.35 -11.32 -20.97
N PHE A 218 18.71 -10.04 -21.06
CA PHE A 218 19.61 -9.59 -22.14
C PHE A 218 20.62 -8.50 -21.76
N ALA A 219 20.91 -8.37 -20.47
CA ALA A 219 22.07 -7.67 -19.94
C ALA A 219 22.62 -8.39 -18.71
N ILE A 220 22.11 -8.16 -17.50
CA ILE A 220 22.81 -8.57 -16.27
C ILE A 220 22.83 -10.09 -16.07
N GLN A 221 21.68 -10.81 -16.04
CA GLN A 221 21.74 -12.28 -15.84
C GLN A 221 22.39 -13.00 -17.02
N PHE A 222 22.09 -12.53 -18.23
CA PHE A 222 22.72 -13.05 -19.45
C PHE A 222 24.25 -12.96 -19.38
N LEU A 223 24.79 -11.77 -19.08
CA LEU A 223 26.24 -11.55 -19.02
C LEU A 223 26.88 -12.24 -17.80
N GLN A 224 26.17 -12.40 -16.69
CA GLN A 224 26.62 -13.25 -15.57
C GLN A 224 26.86 -14.71 -16.00
N LEU A 225 25.92 -15.28 -16.77
CA LEU A 225 26.05 -16.65 -17.29
C LEU A 225 27.23 -16.78 -18.26
N LEU A 226 27.34 -15.87 -19.23
CA LEU A 226 28.48 -15.87 -20.16
C LEU A 226 29.81 -15.68 -19.42
N TYR A 227 29.87 -14.79 -18.43
CA TYR A 227 31.04 -14.59 -17.58
C TYR A 227 31.42 -15.89 -16.86
N SER A 228 30.44 -16.61 -16.28
CA SER A 228 30.71 -17.86 -15.56
C SER A 228 31.41 -18.91 -16.43
N LYS A 229 31.13 -18.92 -17.74
CA LYS A 229 31.75 -19.81 -18.72
C LYS A 229 33.11 -19.29 -19.20
N LEU A 230 33.20 -18.00 -19.53
CA LEU A 230 34.40 -17.41 -20.11
C LEU A 230 35.50 -17.11 -19.08
N ALA A 231 35.14 -16.83 -17.83
CA ALA A 231 36.07 -16.48 -16.76
C ALA A 231 36.25 -17.58 -15.71
N GLY A 232 35.51 -18.69 -15.79
CA GLY A 232 35.55 -19.76 -14.79
C GLY A 232 36.92 -20.42 -14.60
N ASP A 233 37.85 -20.25 -15.53
CA ASP A 233 39.23 -20.72 -15.42
C ASP A 233 40.08 -19.91 -14.42
N PHE A 234 39.73 -18.65 -14.15
CA PHE A 234 40.49 -17.79 -13.23
C PHE A 234 39.65 -17.12 -12.13
N ASP A 235 38.32 -17.07 -12.28
CA ASP A 235 37.38 -16.64 -11.24
C ASP A 235 36.28 -17.71 -11.00
N PRO A 236 36.65 -18.91 -10.55
CA PRO A 236 35.71 -20.02 -10.37
C PRO A 236 34.67 -19.74 -9.28
N VAL A 237 35.01 -18.93 -8.27
CA VAL A 237 34.12 -18.61 -7.15
C VAL A 237 32.96 -17.75 -7.62
N ARG A 238 33.24 -16.67 -8.36
CA ARG A 238 32.18 -15.81 -8.91
C ARG A 238 31.41 -16.51 -10.02
N ALA A 239 32.07 -17.36 -10.81
CA ALA A 239 31.40 -18.20 -11.80
C ALA A 239 30.30 -19.07 -11.17
N GLU A 240 30.62 -19.83 -10.11
CA GLU A 240 29.60 -20.68 -9.46
C GLU A 240 28.52 -19.87 -8.74
N LYS A 241 28.88 -18.71 -8.17
CA LYS A 241 27.93 -17.76 -7.60
C LYS A 241 26.89 -17.31 -8.64
N TYR A 242 27.30 -17.04 -9.86
CA TYR A 242 26.40 -16.63 -10.96
C TYR A 242 25.55 -17.78 -11.49
N ARG A 243 26.11 -18.99 -11.58
CA ARG A 243 25.31 -20.19 -11.89
C ARG A 243 24.24 -20.45 -10.83
N THR A 244 24.56 -20.24 -9.56
CA THR A 244 23.60 -20.33 -8.45
C THR A 244 22.49 -19.29 -8.57
N ARG A 245 22.84 -18.02 -8.82
CA ARG A 245 21.85 -16.96 -9.08
C ARG A 245 20.94 -17.29 -10.24
N ALA A 246 21.47 -17.85 -11.33
CA ALA A 246 20.66 -18.26 -12.48
C ALA A 246 19.67 -19.38 -12.14
N ARG A 247 20.06 -20.36 -11.31
CA ARG A 247 19.14 -21.43 -10.83
C ARG A 247 17.99 -20.87 -10.00
N GLU A 248 18.22 -19.82 -9.22
CA GLU A 248 17.17 -19.12 -8.48
C GLU A 248 16.28 -18.30 -9.41
N PHE A 249 16.88 -17.47 -10.27
CA PHE A 249 16.19 -16.60 -11.21
C PHE A 249 15.29 -17.37 -12.17
N ALA A 250 15.73 -18.53 -12.66
CA ALA A 250 14.98 -19.35 -13.62
C ALA A 250 13.60 -19.77 -13.09
N LYS A 251 13.47 -19.98 -11.76
CA LYS A 251 12.20 -20.35 -11.11
C LYS A 251 11.15 -19.26 -11.24
N ASP A 252 11.57 -18.00 -11.19
CA ASP A 252 10.68 -16.85 -11.35
C ASP A 252 10.49 -16.52 -12.85
N PHE A 253 11.57 -16.59 -13.62
CA PHE A 253 11.60 -16.11 -15.01
C PHE A 253 10.79 -16.98 -15.98
N VAL A 254 10.60 -18.27 -15.69
CA VAL A 254 9.74 -19.15 -16.50
C VAL A 254 8.32 -18.59 -16.65
N HIS A 255 7.79 -17.93 -15.62
CA HIS A 255 6.44 -17.38 -15.58
C HIS A 255 6.23 -16.19 -16.55
N TYR A 256 7.30 -15.59 -17.08
CA TYR A 256 7.18 -14.49 -18.05
C TYR A 256 6.80 -14.94 -19.46
N PHE A 257 6.72 -16.26 -19.69
CA PHE A 257 6.36 -16.87 -20.96
C PHE A 257 5.06 -17.65 -20.83
N ASP A 258 4.37 -17.84 -21.95
CA ASP A 258 3.23 -18.75 -22.03
C ASP A 258 3.51 -19.99 -22.90
N GLU A 259 2.52 -20.88 -22.94
CA GLU A 259 2.59 -22.17 -23.64
C GLU A 259 2.84 -22.02 -25.15
N GLU A 260 2.39 -20.93 -25.77
CA GLU A 260 2.63 -20.61 -27.18
C GLU A 260 4.04 -20.04 -27.43
N GLY A 261 4.78 -19.74 -26.37
CA GLY A 261 6.11 -19.12 -26.43
C GLY A 261 6.07 -17.59 -26.45
N ARG A 262 4.92 -16.95 -26.23
CA ARG A 262 4.85 -15.48 -26.13
C ARG A 262 5.45 -15.04 -24.80
N ALA A 263 6.20 -13.95 -24.83
CA ALA A 263 6.66 -13.26 -23.62
C ALA A 263 5.64 -12.19 -23.23
N ILE A 264 5.42 -11.97 -21.93
CA ILE A 264 4.59 -10.86 -21.44
C ILE A 264 5.37 -9.55 -21.65
N PRO A 265 4.97 -8.65 -22.56
CA PRO A 265 5.74 -7.45 -22.84
C PRO A 265 5.66 -6.48 -21.67
N PHE A 266 6.81 -6.14 -21.08
CA PHE A 266 6.92 -5.27 -19.90
C PHE A 266 8.28 -4.57 -19.86
N GLY A 267 8.31 -3.32 -19.38
CA GLY A 267 9.54 -2.56 -19.16
C GLY A 267 10.13 -1.89 -20.40
N ARG A 268 11.38 -1.44 -20.29
CA ARG A 268 12.12 -0.81 -21.41
C ARG A 268 12.75 -1.84 -22.35
N SER A 269 13.24 -1.36 -23.49
CA SER A 269 14.07 -2.13 -24.42
C SER A 269 13.38 -3.37 -25.00
N VAL A 270 12.04 -3.45 -24.93
CA VAL A 270 11.25 -4.54 -25.53
C VAL A 270 11.36 -4.55 -27.06
N THR A 271 11.87 -3.47 -27.67
CA THR A 271 12.23 -3.39 -29.10
C THR A 271 13.27 -4.42 -29.54
N TYR A 272 13.93 -5.09 -28.58
CA TYR A 272 14.87 -6.18 -28.84
C TYR A 272 14.19 -7.56 -28.96
N ARG A 273 12.86 -7.62 -28.86
CA ARG A 273 12.04 -8.78 -29.28
C ARG A 273 12.46 -10.09 -28.60
N PHE A 274 12.89 -11.09 -29.37
CA PHE A 274 13.34 -12.40 -28.87
C PHE A 274 14.64 -12.35 -28.06
N ALA A 275 15.27 -11.18 -27.86
CA ALA A 275 16.22 -10.98 -26.77
C ALA A 275 15.61 -11.41 -25.41
N MET A 276 14.29 -11.26 -25.25
CA MET A 276 13.53 -11.71 -24.07
C MET A 276 13.74 -13.18 -23.72
N ALA A 277 14.09 -14.06 -24.68
CA ALA A 277 14.40 -15.47 -24.42
C ALA A 277 15.91 -15.75 -24.27
N GLY A 278 16.76 -14.73 -24.36
CA GLY A 278 18.22 -14.86 -24.34
C GLY A 278 18.79 -15.56 -23.11
N PHE A 279 18.16 -15.38 -21.94
CA PHE A 279 18.53 -16.09 -20.71
C PHE A 279 18.57 -17.61 -20.89
N TRP A 280 17.55 -18.19 -21.53
CA TRP A 280 17.47 -19.65 -21.74
C TRP A 280 18.61 -20.15 -22.61
N GLY A 281 19.02 -19.34 -23.60
CA GLY A 281 20.20 -19.65 -24.41
C GLY A 281 21.51 -19.52 -23.63
N ALA A 282 21.63 -18.54 -22.75
CA ALA A 282 22.81 -18.37 -21.89
C ALA A 282 22.95 -19.48 -20.84
N VAL A 283 21.83 -20.02 -20.32
CA VAL A 283 21.83 -21.18 -19.41
C VAL A 283 22.48 -22.39 -20.08
N ALA A 284 22.11 -22.66 -21.34
CA ALA A 284 22.72 -23.71 -22.13
C ALA A 284 24.21 -23.44 -22.38
N PHE A 285 24.59 -22.23 -22.76
CA PHE A 285 25.99 -21.86 -22.99
C PHE A 285 26.89 -22.02 -21.76
N ALA A 286 26.36 -21.74 -20.57
CA ALA A 286 27.09 -21.78 -19.32
C ALA A 286 27.13 -23.16 -18.65
N ASP A 287 26.53 -24.18 -19.28
CA ASP A 287 26.31 -25.54 -18.76
C ASP A 287 25.62 -25.56 -17.39
N VAL A 288 24.56 -24.74 -17.22
CA VAL A 288 23.85 -24.66 -15.93
C VAL A 288 22.65 -25.59 -15.95
N GLU A 289 22.76 -26.70 -15.23
CA GLU A 289 21.60 -27.54 -14.92
C GLU A 289 20.67 -26.81 -13.94
N LEU A 290 19.39 -26.74 -14.32
CA LEU A 290 18.34 -26.11 -13.55
C LEU A 290 17.56 -27.16 -12.73
N PRO A 291 17.00 -26.77 -11.57
CA PRO A 291 16.14 -27.67 -10.80
C PRO A 291 14.84 -27.98 -11.55
N ALA A 292 14.26 -29.15 -11.25
CA ALA A 292 12.92 -29.49 -11.73
C ALA A 292 11.91 -28.35 -11.42
N PRO A 293 10.95 -28.07 -12.32
CA PRO A 293 10.62 -28.82 -13.55
C PRO A 293 11.42 -28.40 -14.80
N LEU A 294 12.47 -27.58 -14.67
CA LEU A 294 13.18 -26.98 -15.81
C LEU A 294 14.29 -27.91 -16.37
N THR A 295 13.90 -29.03 -16.98
CA THR A 295 14.82 -29.93 -17.69
C THR A 295 15.43 -29.26 -18.93
N TRP A 296 16.46 -29.88 -19.52
CA TRP A 296 17.01 -29.42 -20.80
C TRP A 296 15.95 -29.37 -21.92
N GLY A 297 15.02 -30.32 -21.96
CA GLY A 297 13.92 -30.32 -22.93
C GLY A 297 12.96 -29.14 -22.73
N VAL A 298 12.67 -28.78 -21.48
CA VAL A 298 11.85 -27.60 -21.16
C VAL A 298 12.58 -26.30 -21.51
N VAL A 299 13.87 -26.17 -21.19
CA VAL A 299 14.70 -24.99 -21.54
C VAL A 299 14.80 -24.84 -23.05
N LYS A 300 14.99 -25.94 -23.79
CA LYS A 300 14.93 -25.97 -25.26
C LYS A 300 13.58 -25.49 -25.77
N GLY A 301 12.49 -25.99 -25.19
CA GLY A 301 11.14 -25.60 -25.53
C GLY A 301 10.84 -24.12 -25.30
N LEU A 302 11.27 -23.55 -24.16
CA LEU A 302 11.11 -22.12 -23.85
C LEU A 302 11.77 -21.22 -24.90
N LEU A 303 12.97 -21.58 -25.35
CA LEU A 303 13.68 -20.84 -26.39
C LEU A 303 13.02 -21.03 -27.76
N LEU A 304 12.83 -22.27 -28.21
CA LEU A 304 12.39 -22.55 -29.58
C LEU A 304 10.94 -22.13 -29.84
N ARG A 305 10.02 -22.30 -28.88
CA ARG A 305 8.64 -21.77 -29.01
C ARG A 305 8.62 -20.26 -29.17
N ASN A 306 9.46 -19.53 -28.43
CA ASN A 306 9.55 -18.08 -28.56
C ASN A 306 10.01 -17.66 -29.97
N PHE A 307 11.02 -18.33 -30.53
CA PHE A 307 11.45 -18.09 -31.90
C PHE A 307 10.38 -18.41 -32.93
N ARG A 308 9.66 -19.53 -32.76
CA ARG A 308 8.52 -19.88 -33.63
C ARG A 308 7.42 -18.83 -33.57
N TRP A 309 7.11 -18.30 -32.39
CA TRP A 309 6.15 -17.20 -32.28
C TRP A 309 6.64 -15.95 -33.03
N TRP A 310 7.89 -15.53 -32.84
CA TRP A 310 8.46 -14.37 -33.56
C TRP A 310 8.55 -14.59 -35.07
N ALA A 311 8.72 -15.82 -35.54
CA ALA A 311 8.70 -16.14 -36.97
C ALA A 311 7.35 -15.80 -37.63
N THR A 312 6.25 -15.86 -36.87
CA THR A 312 4.89 -15.50 -37.34
C THR A 312 4.66 -13.99 -37.44
N GLN A 313 5.54 -13.16 -36.88
CA GLN A 313 5.39 -11.70 -36.83
C GLN A 313 6.04 -11.07 -38.07
N GLU A 314 5.37 -11.12 -39.23
CA GLU A 314 5.94 -10.69 -40.52
C GLU A 314 6.35 -9.21 -40.58
N ASP A 315 5.63 -8.33 -39.88
CA ASP A 315 5.83 -6.87 -39.94
C ASP A 315 6.96 -6.36 -39.02
N ILE A 316 7.70 -7.27 -38.37
CA ILE A 316 8.95 -6.91 -37.67
C ILE A 316 10.10 -6.63 -38.65
N PHE A 317 9.91 -6.93 -39.94
CA PHE A 317 10.89 -6.70 -41.00
C PHE A 317 10.48 -5.57 -41.93
N ASN A 318 11.47 -4.83 -42.42
CA ASN A 318 11.35 -3.99 -43.60
C ASN A 318 11.25 -4.88 -44.86
N SER A 319 10.85 -4.28 -45.98
CA SER A 319 10.76 -4.98 -47.27
C SER A 319 12.09 -5.54 -47.78
N ASP A 320 13.22 -5.04 -47.27
CA ASP A 320 14.56 -5.52 -47.61
C ASP A 320 15.08 -6.62 -46.65
N GLY A 321 14.26 -7.08 -45.72
CA GLY A 321 14.60 -8.11 -44.75
C GLY A 321 15.30 -7.62 -43.48
N THR A 322 15.57 -6.32 -43.34
CA THR A 322 16.15 -5.77 -42.09
C THR A 322 15.10 -5.58 -41.01
N LEU A 323 15.48 -5.66 -39.73
CA LEU A 323 14.55 -5.45 -38.61
C LEU A 323 14.05 -3.98 -38.52
N THR A 324 12.77 -3.80 -38.21
CA THR A 324 12.16 -2.49 -37.93
C THR A 324 12.43 -2.04 -36.49
N LEU A 325 12.25 -0.75 -36.21
CA LEU A 325 12.13 -0.23 -34.83
C LEU A 325 10.69 -0.36 -34.34
N GLY A 326 10.47 -1.06 -33.23
CA GLY A 326 9.13 -1.32 -32.68
C GLY A 326 9.05 -2.68 -32.00
N TYR A 327 7.87 -3.27 -31.94
CA TYR A 327 7.66 -4.60 -31.34
C TYR A 327 7.22 -5.62 -32.40
N CYS A 328 5.91 -5.82 -32.60
CA CYS A 328 5.35 -6.69 -33.65
C CYS A 328 5.29 -6.02 -35.03
N TYR A 329 5.44 -4.69 -35.08
CA TYR A 329 5.50 -3.90 -36.30
C TYR A 329 6.30 -2.61 -36.02
N ALA A 330 6.55 -1.80 -37.05
CA ALA A 330 7.24 -0.53 -36.92
C ALA A 330 6.46 0.47 -36.02
N ASN A 331 7.02 0.81 -34.86
CA ASN A 331 6.39 1.69 -33.88
C ASN A 331 7.42 2.55 -33.11
N MET A 332 7.60 3.80 -33.55
CA MET A 332 8.51 4.75 -32.90
C MET A 332 7.98 5.37 -31.60
N TYR A 333 6.69 5.20 -31.26
CA TYR A 333 6.17 5.67 -29.98
C TYR A 333 6.73 4.84 -28.81
N LEU A 334 7.06 3.58 -29.07
CA LEU A 334 7.66 2.66 -28.13
C LEU A 334 9.15 2.93 -27.85
N THR A 335 9.89 3.43 -28.85
CA THR A 335 11.36 3.47 -28.80
C THR A 335 11.89 4.41 -27.71
N GLU A 336 13.04 4.06 -27.16
CA GLU A 336 13.83 4.92 -26.30
C GLU A 336 14.68 5.91 -27.10
N ASN A 337 15.15 6.98 -26.45
CA ASN A 337 16.01 8.00 -27.07
C ASN A 337 17.40 7.47 -27.50
N TYR A 338 17.76 6.27 -27.07
CA TYR A 338 19.00 5.59 -27.44
C TYR A 338 18.80 4.50 -28.51
N ASN A 339 17.60 4.29 -29.03
CA ASN A 339 17.40 3.29 -30.08
C ASN A 339 17.75 3.85 -31.46
N SER A 340 18.76 3.25 -32.10
CA SER A 340 19.06 3.41 -33.52
C SER A 340 18.43 2.28 -34.35
N PRO A 341 18.39 2.38 -35.70
CA PRO A 341 18.01 1.28 -36.57
C PRO A 341 18.82 -0.02 -36.37
N GLY A 342 20.04 0.07 -35.84
CA GLY A 342 20.87 -1.09 -35.47
C GLY A 342 20.46 -1.73 -34.15
N SER A 343 19.77 -1.00 -33.28
CA SER A 343 19.49 -1.45 -31.92
C SER A 343 18.70 -2.77 -31.83
N PRO A 344 17.69 -3.07 -32.67
CA PRO A 344 16.95 -4.33 -32.62
C PRO A 344 17.81 -5.58 -32.79
N TYR A 345 18.96 -5.49 -33.45
CA TYR A 345 19.90 -6.62 -33.61
C TYR A 345 20.57 -7.06 -32.31
N TRP A 346 20.33 -6.36 -31.18
CA TRP A 346 20.66 -6.89 -29.85
C TRP A 346 20.05 -8.28 -29.62
N CYS A 347 18.90 -8.57 -30.26
CA CYS A 347 18.26 -9.89 -30.26
C CYS A 347 19.16 -11.05 -30.71
N CYS A 348 20.25 -10.78 -31.44
CA CYS A 348 21.18 -11.80 -31.90
C CYS A 348 21.87 -12.56 -30.75
N LEU A 349 21.91 -12.00 -29.53
CA LEU A 349 22.39 -12.69 -28.32
C LEU A 349 21.62 -13.97 -28.01
N SER A 350 20.35 -14.08 -28.43
CA SER A 350 19.56 -15.28 -28.19
C SER A 350 20.04 -16.49 -29.00
N PHE A 351 20.95 -16.29 -29.98
CA PHE A 351 21.59 -17.36 -30.74
C PHE A 351 22.82 -17.98 -30.06
N THR A 352 23.20 -17.53 -28.87
CA THR A 352 24.38 -18.03 -28.13
C THR A 352 24.47 -19.57 -28.02
N PRO A 353 23.37 -20.34 -27.89
CA PRO A 353 23.43 -21.81 -27.91
C PRO A 353 24.06 -22.44 -29.15
N LEU A 354 24.21 -21.71 -30.26
CA LEU A 354 24.87 -22.22 -31.47
C LEU A 354 26.36 -22.55 -31.24
N VAL A 355 27.00 -21.94 -30.24
CA VAL A 355 28.36 -22.31 -29.82
C VAL A 355 28.46 -23.80 -29.45
N LEU A 356 27.37 -24.36 -28.93
CA LEU A 356 27.35 -25.72 -28.43
C LEU A 356 27.29 -26.73 -29.59
N PRO A 357 28.01 -27.87 -29.48
CA PRO A 357 27.90 -28.95 -30.44
C PRO A 357 26.53 -29.62 -30.36
N GLU A 358 26.14 -30.33 -31.42
CA GLU A 358 24.86 -31.06 -31.48
C GLU A 358 24.75 -32.14 -30.39
N SER A 359 25.87 -32.67 -29.90
CA SER A 359 25.93 -33.65 -28.81
C SER A 359 25.69 -33.07 -27.41
N HIS A 360 25.64 -31.74 -27.27
CA HIS A 360 25.41 -31.11 -25.97
C HIS A 360 24.00 -31.44 -25.45
N PRO A 361 23.79 -31.70 -24.13
CA PRO A 361 22.49 -32.07 -23.57
C PRO A 361 21.31 -31.19 -23.98
N PHE A 362 21.52 -29.87 -24.09
CA PHE A 362 20.50 -28.94 -24.60
C PHE A 362 20.02 -29.28 -26.02
N TRP A 363 20.94 -29.58 -26.95
CA TRP A 363 20.58 -29.91 -28.33
C TRP A 363 20.09 -31.35 -28.48
N ALA A 364 20.72 -32.28 -27.74
CA ALA A 364 20.41 -33.70 -27.73
C ALA A 364 19.07 -34.04 -27.05
N ALA A 365 18.58 -33.20 -26.13
CA ALA A 365 17.29 -33.40 -25.48
C ALA A 365 16.13 -33.27 -26.47
N GLU A 366 15.10 -34.10 -26.30
CA GLU A 366 13.80 -33.91 -26.94
C GLU A 366 13.15 -32.62 -26.41
N GLU A 367 12.45 -31.87 -27.27
CA GLU A 367 11.74 -30.67 -26.83
C GLU A 367 10.55 -31.06 -25.95
N GLU A 368 10.47 -30.53 -24.74
CA GLU A 368 9.37 -30.78 -23.81
C GLU A 368 8.35 -29.61 -23.82
N PRO A 369 7.07 -29.87 -23.51
CA PRO A 369 6.05 -28.82 -23.41
C PRO A 369 6.37 -27.79 -22.31
N TYR A 370 5.66 -26.66 -22.34
CA TYR A 370 5.72 -25.72 -21.21
C TYR A 370 5.17 -26.42 -19.95
N PRO A 371 5.84 -26.32 -18.79
CA PRO A 371 5.56 -27.18 -17.64
C PRO A 371 4.35 -26.70 -16.81
N SER A 372 3.22 -26.40 -17.44
CA SER A 372 2.02 -25.83 -16.80
C SER A 372 1.55 -26.62 -15.59
N ALA A 373 1.56 -27.96 -15.68
CA ALA A 373 1.13 -28.84 -14.60
C ALA A 373 2.01 -28.77 -13.34
N ALA A 374 3.27 -28.32 -13.47
CA ALA A 374 4.22 -28.18 -12.37
C ALA A 374 4.36 -26.74 -11.87
N LEU A 375 3.78 -25.77 -12.59
CA LEU A 375 3.82 -24.36 -12.23
C LEU A 375 2.51 -23.93 -11.57
N PRO A 376 2.54 -23.07 -10.53
CA PRO A 376 1.33 -22.51 -9.98
C PRO A 376 0.63 -21.60 -10.99
N GLU A 377 -0.69 -21.68 -11.08
CA GLU A 377 -1.49 -20.77 -11.91
C GLU A 377 -1.40 -19.30 -11.46
N ILE A 378 -1.08 -19.06 -10.18
CA ILE A 378 -0.83 -17.72 -9.63
C ILE A 378 0.50 -17.77 -8.89
N ALA A 379 1.51 -17.08 -9.42
CA ALA A 379 2.87 -17.03 -8.87
C ALA A 379 3.18 -15.64 -8.30
N VAL A 380 3.67 -15.59 -7.06
CA VAL A 380 4.12 -14.35 -6.41
C VAL A 380 5.61 -14.17 -6.60
N LEU A 381 6.00 -13.16 -7.36
CA LEU A 381 7.40 -12.83 -7.61
C LEU A 381 7.80 -11.64 -6.72
N GLY A 382 8.35 -11.95 -5.54
CA GLY A 382 8.57 -10.99 -4.46
C GLY A 382 9.55 -9.86 -4.81
N TYR A 383 10.67 -10.18 -5.47
CA TYR A 383 11.70 -9.19 -5.83
C TYR A 383 11.21 -8.17 -6.88
N PRO A 384 10.67 -8.60 -8.05
CA PRO A 384 10.12 -7.66 -9.02
C PRO A 384 8.76 -7.08 -8.58
N LYS A 385 8.17 -7.54 -7.46
CA LYS A 385 6.83 -7.15 -6.97
C LYS A 385 5.73 -7.40 -8.01
N HIS A 386 5.77 -8.58 -8.61
CA HIS A 386 4.77 -9.02 -9.58
C HIS A 386 3.94 -10.17 -9.01
N ILE A 387 2.68 -10.24 -9.46
CA ILE A 387 1.86 -11.44 -9.34
C ILE A 387 1.60 -11.89 -10.77
N VAL A 388 2.15 -13.04 -11.16
CA VAL A 388 1.97 -13.60 -12.50
C VAL A 388 0.82 -14.61 -12.46
N ILE A 389 -0.01 -14.59 -13.50
CA ILE A 389 -1.22 -15.39 -13.61
C ILE A 389 -1.19 -16.16 -14.95
N HIS A 390 -1.38 -17.47 -14.87
CA HIS A 390 -1.58 -18.41 -15.98
C HIS A 390 -2.98 -19.02 -15.86
N ARG A 391 -4.01 -18.21 -16.11
CA ARG A 391 -5.42 -18.61 -15.98
C ARG A 391 -6.27 -17.82 -16.98
N GLY A 392 -7.36 -18.41 -17.46
CA GLY A 392 -8.29 -17.75 -18.39
C GLY A 392 -7.76 -17.65 -19.83
N GLY A 393 -6.99 -18.66 -20.25
CA GLY A 393 -6.50 -18.79 -21.63
C GLY A 393 -5.31 -17.91 -22.01
N HIS A 394 -4.86 -17.00 -21.13
CA HIS A 394 -3.64 -16.22 -21.34
C HIS A 394 -2.74 -16.16 -20.12
N SER A 395 -1.51 -15.66 -20.34
CA SER A 395 -0.59 -15.31 -19.26
C SER A 395 -0.50 -13.80 -19.13
N PHE A 396 -0.60 -13.30 -17.90
CA PHE A 396 -0.48 -11.88 -17.62
C PHE A 396 0.10 -11.67 -16.23
N LEU A 397 0.65 -10.48 -15.98
CA LEU A 397 1.15 -10.11 -14.67
C LEU A 397 0.49 -8.85 -14.16
N LEU A 398 0.23 -8.82 -12.86
CA LEU A 398 -0.12 -7.62 -12.12
C LEU A 398 1.17 -6.94 -11.64
N SER A 399 1.30 -5.64 -11.90
CA SER A 399 2.53 -4.89 -11.59
C SER A 399 2.26 -3.65 -10.74
N SER A 400 3.08 -3.46 -9.72
CA SER A 400 3.16 -2.27 -8.88
C SER A 400 4.52 -2.20 -8.23
N GLY A 401 5.22 -1.09 -8.42
CA GLY A 401 6.50 -0.84 -7.76
C GLY A 401 7.70 -0.76 -8.70
N GLN A 402 7.56 -1.21 -9.95
CA GLN A 402 8.60 -1.03 -10.95
C GLN A 402 8.67 0.43 -11.41
N ALA A 403 9.88 0.94 -11.60
CA ALA A 403 10.12 2.31 -12.06
C ALA A 403 11.51 2.44 -12.69
N CYS A 404 11.62 3.31 -13.69
CA CYS A 404 12.89 3.72 -14.27
C CYS A 404 13.44 4.94 -13.51
N HIS A 405 14.73 4.91 -13.13
CA HIS A 405 15.37 5.98 -12.36
C HIS A 405 15.71 7.23 -13.17
N TYR A 406 15.56 7.18 -14.50
CA TYR A 406 15.75 8.30 -15.42
C TYR A 406 14.52 8.49 -16.32
N PRO A 407 14.31 9.70 -16.88
CA PRO A 407 13.19 9.97 -17.77
C PRO A 407 13.24 9.12 -19.04
N LEU A 408 12.22 8.30 -19.26
CA LEU A 408 12.08 7.46 -20.46
C LEU A 408 10.81 7.82 -21.22
N LYS A 409 10.86 7.76 -22.56
CA LYS A 409 9.66 7.87 -23.39
C LYS A 409 8.65 6.80 -23.00
N ALA A 410 7.40 7.22 -22.79
CA ALA A 410 6.29 6.36 -22.37
C ALA A 410 6.58 5.55 -21.08
N THR A 411 7.33 6.12 -20.12
CA THR A 411 7.65 5.46 -18.83
C THR A 411 6.40 4.92 -18.13
N GLN A 412 5.32 5.70 -18.12
CA GLN A 412 4.03 5.32 -17.55
C GLN A 412 3.48 4.05 -18.21
N ALA A 413 3.59 3.91 -19.54
CA ALA A 413 3.13 2.70 -20.21
C ALA A 413 4.01 1.48 -19.90
N LYS A 414 5.33 1.69 -19.83
CA LYS A 414 6.32 0.63 -19.63
C LYS A 414 6.35 0.06 -18.21
N TYR A 415 6.03 0.88 -17.19
CA TYR A 415 6.13 0.49 -15.77
C TYR A 415 4.88 0.80 -14.93
N GLY A 416 3.99 1.65 -15.41
CA GLY A 416 2.87 2.20 -14.64
C GLY A 416 1.57 1.42 -14.74
N LYS A 417 1.43 0.47 -15.67
CA LYS A 417 0.18 -0.29 -15.85
C LYS A 417 -0.06 -1.22 -14.68
N PHE A 418 -1.33 -1.44 -14.40
CA PHE A 418 -1.77 -2.38 -13.38
C PHE A 418 -1.62 -3.83 -13.85
N ALA A 419 -1.73 -4.09 -15.16
CA ALA A 419 -1.57 -5.41 -15.74
C ALA A 419 -0.89 -5.35 -17.12
N TYR A 420 -0.12 -6.41 -17.45
CA TYR A 420 0.52 -6.64 -18.75
C TYR A 420 0.21 -8.06 -19.22
N SER A 421 -0.22 -8.25 -20.47
CA SER A 421 -0.65 -9.55 -21.00
C SER A 421 0.21 -10.00 -22.19
N SER A 422 0.50 -11.31 -22.28
CA SER A 422 1.16 -11.91 -23.44
C SER A 422 0.29 -11.91 -24.70
N SER A 423 -1.03 -11.95 -24.56
CA SER A 423 -1.98 -11.95 -25.68
C SER A 423 -2.45 -10.53 -26.06
N PHE A 424 -2.64 -9.67 -25.07
CA PHE A 424 -3.09 -8.29 -25.27
C PHE A 424 -1.95 -7.33 -24.92
N GLY A 425 -1.01 -7.18 -25.85
CA GLY A 425 0.13 -6.28 -25.69
C GLY A 425 -0.31 -4.87 -25.30
N TYR A 426 0.55 -4.13 -24.62
CA TYR A 426 0.15 -2.86 -24.02
C TYR A 426 0.20 -1.68 -25.00
N SER A 427 -0.49 -0.59 -24.71
CA SER A 427 -0.41 0.66 -25.48
C SER A 427 0.53 1.70 -24.88
N VAL A 428 1.23 2.42 -25.75
CA VAL A 428 2.04 3.61 -25.49
C VAL A 428 1.33 4.85 -26.03
N PRO A 429 1.48 6.02 -25.37
CA PRO A 429 0.90 7.26 -25.88
C PRO A 429 1.49 7.69 -27.22
N THR A 430 0.63 8.10 -28.15
CA THR A 430 1.01 8.76 -29.42
C THR A 430 1.17 10.28 -29.23
N GLY A 431 0.54 10.84 -28.20
CA GLY A 431 0.55 12.24 -27.85
C GLY A 431 0.12 12.48 -26.39
N GLY A 432 0.01 13.76 -26.02
CA GLY A 432 -0.35 14.17 -24.66
C GLY A 432 -1.76 14.76 -24.52
N TYR A 433 -2.49 14.89 -25.63
CA TYR A 433 -3.77 15.57 -25.69
C TYR A 433 -4.90 14.56 -25.93
N GLN A 434 -5.97 14.63 -25.14
CA GLN A 434 -7.11 13.71 -25.15
C GLN A 434 -6.76 12.27 -24.75
N LEU A 435 -7.81 11.51 -24.47
CA LEU A 435 -7.70 10.15 -23.93
C LEU A 435 -7.23 9.16 -25.01
N GLU A 436 -7.62 9.39 -26.26
CA GLU A 436 -7.34 8.59 -27.45
C GLU A 436 -5.84 8.55 -27.75
N GLN A 437 -5.15 9.69 -27.65
CA GLN A 437 -3.69 9.77 -27.81
C GLN A 437 -2.94 9.18 -26.63
N HIS A 438 -3.51 9.31 -25.42
CA HIS A 438 -2.89 8.77 -24.21
C HIS A 438 -3.00 7.25 -24.11
N ALA A 439 -4.10 6.68 -24.64
CA ALA A 439 -4.42 5.25 -24.69
C ALA A 439 -4.09 4.50 -23.38
N PRO A 440 -4.71 4.86 -22.23
CA PRO A 440 -4.39 4.30 -20.90
C PRO A 440 -4.96 2.90 -20.67
N ASP A 441 -4.61 1.93 -21.52
CA ASP A 441 -4.95 0.53 -21.27
C ASP A 441 -4.28 0.03 -19.99
N SER A 442 -5.04 -0.74 -19.22
CA SER A 442 -4.69 -1.26 -17.91
C SER A 442 -4.22 -0.20 -16.90
N MET A 443 -4.81 1.00 -16.96
CA MET A 443 -4.54 2.11 -16.05
C MET A 443 -5.80 2.86 -15.65
N LEU A 444 -5.71 3.60 -14.54
CA LEU A 444 -6.64 4.67 -14.17
C LEU A 444 -5.99 5.99 -14.59
N ALA A 445 -6.60 6.67 -15.56
CA ALA A 445 -6.22 8.00 -16.02
C ALA A 445 -7.10 9.05 -15.34
N ILE A 446 -6.51 10.17 -14.95
CA ILE A 446 -7.18 11.27 -14.25
C ILE A 446 -6.87 12.60 -14.93
N SER A 447 -7.88 13.43 -15.14
CA SER A 447 -7.78 14.78 -15.73
C SER A 447 -8.45 15.79 -14.80
N ASP A 448 -7.90 17.01 -14.70
CA ASP A 448 -8.47 18.14 -13.96
C ASP A 448 -8.87 19.33 -14.87
N ASP A 449 -8.80 19.14 -16.18
CA ASP A 449 -8.97 20.18 -17.21
C ASP A 449 -10.09 19.89 -18.22
N GLY A 450 -11.04 19.02 -17.86
CA GLY A 450 -12.17 18.68 -18.73
C GLY A 450 -11.91 17.55 -19.72
N GLY A 451 -10.80 16.81 -19.55
CA GLY A 451 -10.45 15.65 -20.38
C GLY A 451 -9.44 15.94 -21.48
N ASP A 452 -8.78 17.10 -21.44
CA ASP A 452 -7.78 17.51 -22.42
C ASP A 452 -6.41 16.89 -22.12
N ILE A 453 -5.98 16.87 -20.86
CA ILE A 453 -4.70 16.28 -20.44
C ILE A 453 -4.93 15.24 -19.36
N TRP A 454 -4.31 14.07 -19.53
CA TRP A 454 -4.49 12.92 -18.65
C TRP A 454 -3.19 12.57 -17.91
N GLN A 455 -3.31 12.38 -16.59
CA GLN A 455 -2.28 11.87 -15.71
C GLN A 455 -2.54 10.41 -15.36
N THR A 456 -1.51 9.59 -15.41
CA THR A 456 -1.55 8.16 -15.02
C THR A 456 -0.44 7.87 -14.02
N ARG A 457 -0.49 6.68 -13.41
CA ARG A 457 0.52 6.24 -12.44
C ARG A 457 1.90 6.16 -13.09
N ARG A 458 2.80 7.10 -12.76
CA ARG A 458 4.21 7.07 -13.16
C ARG A 458 5.12 6.41 -12.13
N LEU A 459 4.84 6.64 -10.86
CA LEU A 459 5.59 6.10 -9.72
C LEU A 459 4.62 5.52 -8.71
N ALA A 460 4.87 4.29 -8.27
CA ALA A 460 4.13 3.64 -7.20
C ALA A 460 4.85 3.85 -5.86
N LEU A 461 4.17 4.49 -4.92
CA LEU A 461 4.55 4.66 -3.52
C LEU A 461 4.07 3.45 -2.71
N ASN A 462 4.83 3.05 -1.70
CA ASN A 462 4.44 1.99 -0.75
C ASN A 462 4.00 0.66 -1.41
N ALA A 463 4.55 0.36 -2.59
CA ALA A 463 4.19 -0.85 -3.35
C ALA A 463 4.61 -2.11 -2.60
N ARG A 464 3.67 -3.01 -2.34
CA ARG A 464 3.87 -4.23 -1.55
C ARG A 464 2.86 -5.32 -1.94
N ILE A 465 3.23 -6.57 -1.68
CA ILE A 465 2.34 -7.72 -1.81
C ILE A 465 1.90 -8.10 -0.40
N GLU A 466 0.59 -8.18 -0.19
CA GLU A 466 -0.01 -8.66 1.05
C GLU A 466 -0.77 -9.95 0.79
N GLN A 467 -0.69 -10.91 1.70
CA GLN A 467 -1.57 -12.07 1.66
C GLN A 467 -2.93 -11.74 2.28
N ARG A 468 -3.99 -11.86 1.47
CA ARG A 468 -5.39 -11.63 1.88
C ARG A 468 -6.31 -12.84 1.57
N GLY A 469 -6.15 -14.00 2.17
CA GLY A 469 -4.94 -14.68 2.58
C GLY A 469 -4.69 -16.03 1.91
N ASP A 470 -5.58 -16.59 1.08
CA ASP A 470 -5.15 -17.51 0.00
C ASP A 470 -4.84 -16.73 -1.30
N LEU A 471 -5.25 -15.46 -1.37
CA LEU A 471 -5.02 -14.59 -2.51
C LEU A 471 -3.89 -13.59 -2.21
N PRO A 472 -2.83 -13.57 -3.02
CA PRO A 472 -1.86 -12.49 -2.97
C PRO A 472 -2.48 -11.24 -3.59
N VAL A 473 -2.39 -10.11 -2.89
CA VAL A 473 -2.93 -8.82 -3.34
C VAL A 473 -1.78 -7.83 -3.44
N LEU A 474 -1.67 -7.19 -4.61
CA LEU A 474 -0.64 -6.20 -4.86
C LEU A 474 -1.20 -4.80 -4.61
N ILE A 475 -0.61 -4.07 -3.68
CA ILE A 475 -1.11 -2.79 -3.18
C ILE A 475 -0.08 -1.71 -3.46
N SER A 476 -0.53 -0.55 -3.94
CA SER A 476 0.32 0.64 -4.10
C SER A 476 -0.45 1.93 -3.94
N GLU A 477 0.21 2.96 -3.45
CA GLU A 477 -0.28 4.34 -3.46
C GLU A 477 0.37 5.08 -4.63
N TRP A 478 -0.32 6.06 -5.21
CA TRP A 478 0.27 6.99 -6.15
C TRP A 478 -0.49 8.31 -6.15
N LYS A 479 0.17 9.35 -6.66
CA LYS A 479 -0.32 10.73 -6.62
C LYS A 479 -0.15 11.37 -8.00
N PRO A 480 -1.24 11.59 -8.76
CA PRO A 480 -1.15 12.37 -10.00
C PRO A 480 -0.86 13.85 -9.71
N TRP A 481 -1.37 14.38 -8.59
CA TRP A 481 -1.01 15.68 -8.03
C TRP A 481 -0.79 15.55 -6.51
N SER A 482 -0.19 16.57 -5.87
CA SER A 482 0.10 16.55 -4.43
C SER A 482 -1.12 16.39 -3.54
N ASP A 483 -2.29 16.80 -4.02
CA ASP A 483 -3.57 16.86 -3.33
C ASP A 483 -4.58 15.81 -3.82
N VAL A 484 -4.16 14.92 -4.74
CA VAL A 484 -4.94 13.76 -5.19
C VAL A 484 -4.18 12.50 -4.82
N THR A 485 -4.77 11.67 -3.98
CA THR A 485 -4.18 10.39 -3.55
C THR A 485 -5.02 9.23 -4.03
N VAL A 486 -4.36 8.25 -4.67
CA VAL A 486 -4.99 7.03 -5.16
C VAL A 486 -4.26 5.84 -4.54
N GLU A 487 -4.97 5.05 -3.73
CA GLU A 487 -4.49 3.76 -3.27
C GLU A 487 -5.15 2.66 -4.11
N THR A 488 -4.34 1.81 -4.72
CA THR A 488 -4.76 0.78 -5.68
C THR A 488 -4.46 -0.61 -5.13
N TYR A 489 -5.45 -1.48 -5.22
CA TYR A 489 -5.40 -2.90 -4.87
C TYR A 489 -5.62 -3.71 -6.13
N LEU A 490 -4.71 -4.63 -6.44
CA LEU A 490 -4.80 -5.52 -7.60
C LEU A 490 -4.97 -6.94 -7.09
N VAL A 491 -6.10 -7.55 -7.41
CA VAL A 491 -6.50 -8.87 -6.93
C VAL A 491 -6.55 -9.83 -8.13
N PRO A 492 -5.82 -10.95 -8.09
CA PRO A 492 -5.81 -11.93 -9.17
C PRO A 492 -7.16 -12.66 -9.30
N PRO A 493 -7.40 -13.36 -10.41
CA PRO A 493 -8.64 -14.10 -10.63
C PRO A 493 -8.90 -15.20 -9.60
N SER A 494 -10.18 -15.39 -9.25
CA SER A 494 -10.64 -16.56 -8.50
C SER A 494 -10.77 -17.79 -9.42
N ALA A 495 -10.89 -18.99 -8.85
CA ALA A 495 -11.09 -20.22 -9.63
C ALA A 495 -12.44 -20.22 -10.37
N GLU A 496 -13.46 -19.57 -9.79
CA GLU A 496 -14.80 -19.53 -10.38
C GLU A 496 -14.92 -18.50 -11.51
N SER A 497 -14.03 -17.50 -11.54
CA SER A 497 -14.05 -16.36 -12.45
C SER A 497 -12.68 -16.19 -13.14
N GLY A 498 -12.15 -17.26 -13.73
CA GLY A 498 -10.74 -17.31 -14.17
C GLY A 498 -10.31 -16.28 -15.21
N ASN A 499 -11.25 -15.73 -16.00
CA ASN A 499 -11.01 -14.67 -16.99
C ASN A 499 -11.11 -13.24 -16.41
N TRP A 500 -11.26 -13.11 -15.09
CA TRP A 500 -11.52 -11.83 -14.43
C TRP A 500 -10.51 -11.53 -13.34
N HIS A 501 -9.84 -10.37 -13.39
CA HIS A 501 -9.12 -9.83 -12.24
C HIS A 501 -9.80 -8.56 -11.72
N ILE A 502 -9.62 -8.27 -10.42
CA ILE A 502 -10.23 -7.10 -9.77
C ILE A 502 -9.18 -6.03 -9.51
N ARG A 503 -9.56 -4.78 -9.73
CA ARG A 503 -8.81 -3.57 -9.37
C ARG A 503 -9.68 -2.72 -8.46
N ALA A 504 -9.18 -2.32 -7.31
CA ALA A 504 -9.90 -1.41 -6.42
C ALA A 504 -9.08 -0.16 -6.15
N HIS A 505 -9.71 1.00 -6.27
CA HIS A 505 -9.08 2.30 -6.10
C HIS A 505 -9.77 3.08 -4.99
N ARG A 506 -9.05 3.40 -3.92
CA ARG A 506 -9.47 4.39 -2.93
C ARG A 506 -8.94 5.75 -3.35
N ILE A 507 -9.82 6.63 -3.79
CA ILE A 507 -9.48 7.94 -4.33
C ILE A 507 -9.86 9.01 -3.31
N SER A 508 -8.94 9.92 -3.02
CA SER A 508 -9.19 11.13 -2.23
C SER A 508 -8.69 12.33 -3.02
N THR A 509 -9.54 13.35 -3.17
CA THR A 509 -9.23 14.55 -3.97
C THR A 509 -9.78 15.81 -3.32
N SER A 510 -9.02 16.90 -3.35
CA SER A 510 -9.50 18.26 -3.03
C SER A 510 -9.92 19.08 -4.25
N ARG A 511 -9.80 18.53 -5.46
CA ARG A 511 -10.18 19.18 -6.73
C ARG A 511 -11.20 18.34 -7.49
N SER A 512 -11.95 18.97 -8.39
CA SER A 512 -12.80 18.24 -9.32
C SER A 512 -11.93 17.52 -10.33
N ILE A 513 -12.19 16.23 -10.57
CA ILE A 513 -11.43 15.41 -11.51
C ILE A 513 -12.34 14.56 -12.38
N MET A 514 -11.93 14.35 -13.63
CA MET A 514 -12.44 13.32 -14.51
C MET A 514 -11.54 12.10 -14.43
N THR A 515 -12.14 10.91 -14.52
CA THR A 515 -11.44 9.63 -14.45
C THR A 515 -11.84 8.77 -15.64
N SER A 516 -10.88 7.98 -16.14
CA SER A 516 -11.11 6.94 -17.13
C SER A 516 -10.20 5.76 -16.81
N GLU A 517 -10.77 4.59 -16.58
CA GLU A 517 -10.00 3.37 -16.33
C GLU A 517 -10.14 2.41 -17.50
N GLY A 518 -9.00 2.00 -18.07
CA GLY A 518 -8.95 1.10 -19.22
C GLY A 518 -8.79 -0.37 -18.86
N ALA A 519 -9.49 -1.23 -19.60
CA ALA A 519 -9.22 -2.67 -19.70
C ALA A 519 -7.90 -2.92 -20.46
N PHE A 520 -7.69 -4.13 -20.99
CA PHE A 520 -6.69 -4.30 -22.04
C PHE A 520 -7.17 -3.66 -23.36
N ALA A 521 -6.23 -3.23 -24.21
CA ALA A 521 -6.56 -2.83 -25.57
C ALA A 521 -6.67 -4.09 -26.46
N ILE A 522 -7.62 -4.10 -27.38
CA ILE A 522 -7.86 -5.24 -28.29
C ILE A 522 -7.96 -4.76 -29.75
N TYR A 523 -7.63 -5.64 -30.70
CA TYR A 523 -7.75 -5.36 -32.13
C TYR A 523 -9.13 -4.81 -32.49
N GLY A 524 -9.14 -3.64 -33.12
CA GLY A 524 -10.33 -2.80 -33.27
C GLY A 524 -11.02 -2.86 -34.62
N CYS A 525 -10.65 -3.79 -35.51
CA CYS A 525 -11.21 -3.88 -36.86
C CYS A 525 -11.98 -5.19 -37.10
N ASN A 526 -13.04 -5.08 -37.89
CA ASN A 526 -13.87 -6.21 -38.30
C ASN A 526 -13.12 -7.13 -39.27
N SER A 527 -13.13 -8.42 -38.99
CA SER A 527 -12.39 -9.42 -39.77
C SER A 527 -12.90 -9.60 -41.20
N HIS A 528 -14.14 -9.21 -41.50
CA HIS A 528 -14.75 -9.42 -42.82
C HIS A 528 -14.51 -8.25 -43.78
N ASN A 529 -14.37 -7.03 -43.26
CA ASN A 529 -14.29 -5.82 -44.09
C ASN A 529 -13.17 -4.84 -43.73
N GLY A 530 -12.41 -5.10 -42.64
CA GLY A 530 -11.29 -4.28 -42.20
C GLY A 530 -11.64 -2.89 -41.64
N ARG A 531 -12.93 -2.56 -41.47
CA ARG A 531 -13.38 -1.30 -40.87
C ARG A 531 -13.34 -1.38 -39.35
N ILE A 532 -13.31 -0.22 -38.70
CA ILE A 532 -13.39 -0.12 -37.23
C ILE A 532 -14.68 -0.81 -36.75
N LEU A 533 -14.57 -1.60 -35.67
CA LEU A 533 -15.71 -2.25 -35.04
C LEU A 533 -16.66 -1.20 -34.48
N GLY A 534 -17.95 -1.39 -34.78
CA GLY A 534 -19.03 -0.64 -34.14
C GLY A 534 -19.80 -1.52 -33.16
N PRO A 535 -20.93 -1.02 -32.64
CA PRO A 535 -21.82 -1.80 -31.80
C PRO A 535 -22.25 -3.11 -32.48
N PHE A 536 -22.49 -4.16 -31.69
CA PHE A 536 -23.03 -5.42 -32.21
C PHE A 536 -24.29 -5.17 -33.05
N LYS A 537 -24.30 -5.65 -34.30
CA LYS A 537 -25.48 -5.60 -35.16
C LYS A 537 -26.33 -6.85 -34.92
N ASP A 538 -27.60 -6.65 -34.59
CA ASP A 538 -28.70 -7.62 -34.50
C ASP A 538 -28.28 -9.07 -34.17
N GLY A 539 -28.14 -9.41 -32.88
CA GLY A 539 -28.14 -10.78 -32.29
C GLY A 539 -27.20 -11.87 -32.85
N SER A 540 -26.57 -11.65 -33.99
CA SER A 540 -25.91 -12.63 -34.87
C SER A 540 -24.47 -12.25 -35.21
N SER A 541 -24.07 -11.01 -34.92
CA SER A 541 -22.68 -10.57 -35.11
C SER A 541 -21.77 -11.21 -34.05
N SER A 542 -20.73 -11.92 -34.51
CA SER A 542 -19.69 -12.52 -33.67
C SER A 542 -18.64 -11.51 -33.18
N GLU A 543 -18.56 -10.33 -33.81
CA GLU A 543 -17.67 -9.23 -33.44
C GLU A 543 -18.47 -7.95 -33.21
N GLY A 544 -17.99 -7.06 -32.35
CA GLY A 544 -18.63 -5.79 -32.06
C GLY A 544 -18.27 -5.21 -30.70
N THR A 545 -18.89 -4.08 -30.38
CA THR A 545 -18.77 -3.40 -29.09
C THR A 545 -20.10 -3.35 -28.34
N LEU A 546 -20.03 -3.26 -27.02
CA LEU A 546 -21.16 -2.98 -26.13
C LEU A 546 -20.73 -1.92 -25.12
N GLU A 547 -21.58 -0.91 -24.92
CA GLU A 547 -21.44 0.16 -23.94
C GLU A 547 -22.73 0.28 -23.13
N ASP A 548 -22.61 0.41 -21.81
CA ASP A 548 -23.72 0.52 -20.86
C ASP A 548 -23.29 1.48 -19.72
N SER A 549 -24.25 1.90 -18.91
CA SER A 549 -24.10 2.69 -17.69
C SER A 549 -23.07 2.21 -16.67
N GLN A 550 -22.63 0.94 -16.73
CA GLN A 550 -21.67 0.35 -15.77
C GLN A 550 -20.64 -0.63 -16.39
N ARG A 551 -20.72 -0.90 -17.71
CA ARG A 551 -19.88 -1.92 -18.36
C ARG A 551 -19.57 -1.60 -19.82
N ALA A 552 -18.42 -2.04 -20.28
CA ALA A 552 -18.03 -1.99 -21.69
C ALA A 552 -17.27 -3.26 -22.09
N ILE A 553 -17.51 -3.76 -23.31
CA ILE A 553 -16.80 -4.91 -23.88
C ILE A 553 -16.59 -4.73 -25.38
N THR A 554 -15.45 -5.21 -25.87
CA THR A 554 -15.13 -5.32 -27.30
C THR A 554 -14.78 -6.78 -27.62
N VAL A 555 -15.39 -7.30 -28.67
CA VAL A 555 -15.12 -8.64 -29.21
C VAL A 555 -14.66 -8.51 -30.65
N SER A 556 -13.52 -9.11 -30.97
CA SER A 556 -12.91 -9.09 -32.29
C SER A 556 -12.24 -10.43 -32.60
N SER A 557 -11.71 -10.59 -33.80
CA SER A 557 -10.87 -11.74 -34.18
C SER A 557 -9.70 -12.02 -33.22
N ALA A 558 -9.28 -11.07 -32.38
CA ALA A 558 -8.24 -11.27 -31.37
C ALA A 558 -8.75 -11.88 -30.05
N GLY A 559 -10.07 -11.92 -29.82
CA GLY A 559 -10.71 -12.42 -28.60
C GLY A 559 -11.78 -11.46 -28.06
N ALA A 560 -11.98 -11.46 -26.74
CA ALA A 560 -12.91 -10.59 -26.04
C ALA A 560 -12.24 -9.90 -24.84
N VAL A 561 -12.41 -8.59 -24.70
CA VAL A 561 -11.91 -7.80 -23.56
C VAL A 561 -13.00 -6.87 -23.07
N GLY A 562 -13.19 -6.79 -21.75
CA GLY A 562 -14.22 -5.93 -21.15
C GLY A 562 -13.90 -5.46 -19.74
N ILE A 563 -14.76 -4.59 -19.22
CA ILE A 563 -14.61 -3.93 -17.92
C ILE A 563 -15.98 -3.62 -17.30
N VAL A 564 -16.11 -3.80 -15.99
CA VAL A 564 -17.36 -3.67 -15.23
C VAL A 564 -17.10 -3.00 -13.87
N GLU A 565 -17.95 -2.05 -13.48
CA GLU A 565 -17.97 -1.51 -12.11
C GLU A 565 -18.79 -2.43 -11.19
N LEU A 566 -18.17 -2.89 -10.10
CA LEU A 566 -18.79 -3.80 -9.12
C LEU A 566 -19.33 -3.06 -7.89
N GLN A 567 -18.86 -1.84 -7.59
CA GLN A 567 -19.26 -1.12 -6.38
C GLN A 567 -20.67 -0.54 -6.53
N PRO A 568 -21.63 -0.93 -5.67
CA PRO A 568 -22.95 -0.31 -5.66
C PRO A 568 -22.87 1.16 -5.25
N GLY A 569 -23.59 2.03 -5.96
CA GLY A 569 -23.72 3.45 -5.62
C GLY A 569 -22.68 4.39 -6.25
N THR A 570 -21.75 3.87 -7.05
CA THR A 570 -20.87 4.68 -7.90
C THR A 570 -21.36 4.70 -9.35
N SER A 571 -21.53 5.88 -9.92
CA SER A 571 -21.92 6.05 -11.33
C SER A 571 -20.67 6.17 -12.21
N ARG A 572 -20.26 5.06 -12.86
CA ARG A 572 -19.18 5.06 -13.86
C ARG A 572 -19.67 4.49 -15.18
N ALA A 573 -19.72 5.32 -16.21
CA ALA A 573 -20.22 4.92 -17.52
C ALA A 573 -19.19 4.06 -18.26
N GLY A 574 -19.62 2.92 -18.79
CA GLY A 574 -18.85 2.12 -19.74
C GLY A 574 -18.79 2.81 -21.10
N LYS A 575 -17.58 2.90 -21.66
CA LYS A 575 -17.31 3.49 -22.98
C LYS A 575 -16.22 2.70 -23.69
N VAL A 576 -16.25 2.66 -25.02
CA VAL A 576 -15.15 2.11 -25.82
C VAL A 576 -14.38 3.26 -26.46
N VAL A 577 -13.13 3.43 -26.03
CA VAL A 577 -12.24 4.46 -26.56
C VAL A 577 -11.58 3.95 -27.83
N LEU A 578 -11.65 4.73 -28.92
CA LEU A 578 -10.90 4.49 -30.13
C LEU A 578 -9.48 5.02 -29.93
N ALA A 579 -8.55 4.13 -29.56
CA ALA A 579 -7.17 4.52 -29.35
C ALA A 579 -6.54 4.96 -30.68
N ASP A 580 -5.67 5.96 -30.60
CA ASP A 580 -4.93 6.45 -31.77
C ASP A 580 -4.16 5.31 -32.45
N PRO A 581 -4.08 5.31 -33.80
CA PRO A 581 -3.30 4.33 -34.51
C PRO A 581 -1.84 4.28 -34.02
N ASN A 582 -1.31 3.06 -33.96
CA ASN A 582 0.03 2.76 -33.49
C ASN A 582 0.31 2.97 -32.00
N SER A 583 -0.72 3.23 -31.18
CA SER A 583 -0.57 3.24 -29.72
C SER A 583 -0.21 1.85 -29.17
N ASN A 584 -0.91 0.80 -29.59
CA ASN A 584 -0.69 -0.56 -29.11
C ASN A 584 0.51 -1.26 -29.77
N ILE A 585 1.36 -1.94 -29.00
CA ILE A 585 2.61 -2.51 -29.54
C ILE A 585 2.43 -3.78 -30.38
N VAL A 586 1.26 -4.43 -30.32
CA VAL A 586 0.95 -5.65 -31.10
C VAL A 586 0.04 -5.32 -32.28
N HIS A 587 -0.97 -4.48 -32.06
CA HIS A 587 -1.99 -4.17 -33.06
C HIS A 587 -2.01 -2.69 -33.43
N GLY A 588 -1.76 -2.33 -34.68
CA GLY A 588 -1.73 -0.91 -35.09
C GLY A 588 -3.07 -0.15 -34.97
N ARG A 589 -4.20 -0.83 -34.75
CA ARG A 589 -5.54 -0.24 -34.54
C ARG A 589 -6.27 -1.00 -33.45
N THR A 590 -6.57 -0.33 -32.34
CA THR A 590 -7.17 -0.95 -31.17
C THR A 590 -8.34 -0.16 -30.62
N LEU A 591 -9.25 -0.87 -29.96
CA LEU A 591 -10.31 -0.32 -29.12
C LEU A 591 -9.99 -0.60 -27.66
N LEU A 592 -10.37 0.31 -26.77
CA LEU A 592 -10.12 0.24 -25.34
C LEU A 592 -11.42 0.38 -24.55
N PRO A 593 -12.03 -0.74 -24.12
CA PRO A 593 -13.12 -0.73 -23.15
C PRO A 593 -12.68 -0.02 -21.87
N SER A 594 -13.46 0.96 -21.42
CA SER A 594 -13.12 1.85 -20.31
C SER A 594 -14.32 2.18 -19.42
N LEU A 595 -14.05 2.56 -18.17
CA LEU A 595 -15.04 3.11 -17.22
C LEU A 595 -14.70 4.56 -16.87
N ALA A 596 -15.63 5.47 -17.16
CA ALA A 596 -15.45 6.91 -16.95
C ALA A 596 -16.37 7.48 -15.87
N ALA A 597 -15.85 8.40 -15.05
CA ALA A 597 -16.63 9.14 -14.06
C ALA A 597 -16.03 10.51 -13.72
N THR A 598 -16.86 11.40 -13.20
CA THR A 598 -16.44 12.70 -12.64
C THR A 598 -16.59 12.66 -11.13
N ILE A 599 -15.57 13.16 -10.42
CA ILE A 599 -15.50 13.21 -8.96
C ILE A 599 -15.39 14.67 -8.53
N ASP A 600 -16.33 15.14 -7.73
CA ASP A 600 -16.29 16.49 -7.17
C ASP A 600 -15.15 16.67 -6.16
N ALA A 601 -14.73 17.92 -5.96
CA ALA A 601 -13.76 18.30 -4.95
C ALA A 601 -14.19 17.89 -3.52
N GLY A 602 -13.22 17.48 -2.69
CA GLY A 602 -13.42 17.15 -1.28
C GLY A 602 -14.05 15.77 -1.04
N LYS A 603 -14.14 14.93 -2.07
CA LYS A 603 -14.69 13.57 -1.97
C LYS A 603 -13.60 12.54 -1.68
N GLN A 604 -14.00 11.51 -0.94
CA GLN A 604 -13.27 10.25 -0.83
C GLN A 604 -14.24 9.13 -1.18
N LEU A 605 -13.84 8.26 -2.11
CA LEU A 605 -14.68 7.16 -2.58
C LEU A 605 -13.84 5.96 -3.02
N TRP A 606 -14.54 4.86 -3.26
CA TRP A 606 -13.97 3.63 -3.79
C TRP A 606 -14.51 3.37 -5.19
N PHE A 607 -13.63 2.98 -6.10
CA PHE A 607 -13.97 2.27 -7.33
C PHE A 607 -13.56 0.81 -7.19
N VAL A 608 -14.41 -0.12 -7.61
CA VAL A 608 -14.11 -1.57 -7.59
C VAL A 608 -14.43 -2.15 -8.95
N THR A 609 -13.40 -2.40 -9.74
CA THR A 609 -13.52 -2.75 -11.15
C THR A 609 -13.12 -4.18 -11.41
N ALA A 610 -13.95 -4.90 -12.15
CA ALA A 610 -13.60 -6.19 -12.73
C ALA A 610 -13.18 -6.00 -14.18
N VAL A 611 -12.04 -6.58 -14.57
CA VAL A 611 -11.54 -6.56 -15.95
C VAL A 611 -11.56 -7.97 -16.49
N TYR A 612 -12.17 -8.14 -17.67
CA TYR A 612 -12.32 -9.40 -18.38
C TYR A 612 -11.35 -9.49 -19.54
N ALA A 613 -10.75 -10.67 -19.75
CA ALA A 613 -9.96 -10.97 -20.93
C ALA A 613 -10.10 -12.45 -21.31
N LEU A 614 -10.34 -12.69 -22.60
CA LEU A 614 -10.40 -14.02 -23.21
C LEU A 614 -9.71 -13.95 -24.58
N PRO A 615 -8.51 -14.52 -24.76
CA PRO A 615 -7.81 -14.48 -26.05
C PRO A 615 -8.41 -15.44 -27.07
N SER A 616 -8.19 -15.13 -28.35
CA SER A 616 -8.62 -16.00 -29.46
C SER A 616 -7.87 -17.34 -29.58
N GLY A 617 -6.77 -17.50 -28.84
CA GLY A 617 -6.02 -18.76 -28.76
C GLY A 617 -6.70 -19.84 -27.92
N GLU A 618 -7.69 -19.47 -27.09
CA GLU A 618 -8.44 -20.44 -26.29
C GLU A 618 -9.43 -21.22 -27.17
N GLU A 619 -9.40 -22.55 -27.09
CA GLU A 619 -10.29 -23.41 -27.88
C GLU A 619 -11.76 -23.11 -27.55
N GLY A 620 -12.60 -22.91 -28.57
CA GLY A 620 -14.02 -22.64 -28.39
C GLY A 620 -14.39 -21.21 -27.94
N TRP A 621 -13.43 -20.29 -27.85
CA TRP A 621 -13.66 -18.94 -27.30
C TRP A 621 -14.85 -18.18 -27.94
N GLN A 622 -15.11 -18.37 -29.24
CA GLN A 622 -16.21 -17.69 -29.95
C GLN A 622 -17.58 -18.05 -29.40
N ASN A 623 -17.73 -19.26 -28.87
CA ASN A 623 -18.98 -19.76 -28.31
C ASN A 623 -19.10 -19.40 -26.82
N ASP A 624 -17.98 -19.42 -26.10
CA ASP A 624 -17.96 -19.36 -24.64
C ASP A 624 -17.89 -17.94 -24.07
N TRP A 625 -17.45 -16.95 -24.87
CA TRP A 625 -17.11 -15.64 -24.31
C TRP A 625 -18.31 -14.94 -23.64
N ARG A 626 -19.53 -15.18 -24.12
CA ARG A 626 -20.76 -14.61 -23.53
C ARG A 626 -21.03 -15.19 -22.16
N ASP A 627 -20.97 -16.51 -22.02
CA ASP A 627 -21.23 -17.21 -20.76
C ASP A 627 -20.14 -16.87 -19.72
N LYS A 628 -18.88 -16.81 -20.14
CA LYS A 628 -17.75 -16.39 -19.29
C LYS A 628 -17.82 -14.91 -18.89
N TRP A 629 -18.35 -14.05 -19.76
CA TRP A 629 -18.58 -12.63 -19.50
C TRP A 629 -19.72 -12.38 -18.50
N GLU A 630 -20.81 -13.14 -18.56
CA GLU A 630 -21.92 -12.96 -17.60
C GLU A 630 -21.58 -13.50 -16.19
N LYS A 631 -20.53 -14.32 -16.06
CA LYS A 631 -20.05 -14.86 -14.78
C LYS A 631 -19.12 -13.87 -14.05
N LEU A 632 -19.70 -12.78 -13.56
CA LEU A 632 -18.98 -11.72 -12.84
C LEU A 632 -18.30 -12.21 -11.56
N PRO A 633 -17.10 -11.71 -11.22
CA PRO A 633 -16.45 -12.03 -9.96
C PRO A 633 -17.14 -11.31 -8.80
N GLN A 634 -17.13 -11.94 -7.61
CA GLN A 634 -17.58 -11.28 -6.39
C GLN A 634 -16.46 -10.40 -5.81
N VAL A 635 -16.83 -9.24 -5.26
CA VAL A 635 -15.90 -8.38 -4.52
C VAL A 635 -15.40 -9.15 -3.31
N PRO A 636 -14.07 -9.30 -3.11
CA PRO A 636 -13.53 -9.98 -1.96
C PRO A 636 -14.07 -9.36 -0.67
N SER A 637 -14.48 -10.24 0.21
CA SER A 637 -15.03 -9.95 1.51
C SER A 637 -14.19 -8.97 2.36
N TRP A 638 -12.87 -9.18 2.44
CA TRP A 638 -11.97 -8.24 3.12
C TRP A 638 -11.96 -6.83 2.51
N LEU A 639 -12.17 -6.72 1.19
CA LEU A 639 -12.21 -5.45 0.49
C LEU A 639 -13.55 -4.76 0.75
N GLN A 640 -14.64 -5.53 0.76
CA GLN A 640 -15.97 -5.06 1.14
C GLN A 640 -15.98 -4.51 2.57
N ASP A 641 -15.33 -5.17 3.52
CA ASP A 641 -15.18 -4.67 4.90
C ASP A 641 -14.44 -3.34 4.97
N MET A 642 -13.40 -3.17 4.15
CA MET A 642 -12.64 -1.91 4.08
C MET A 642 -13.49 -0.77 3.50
N ILE A 643 -14.45 -1.09 2.65
CA ILE A 643 -15.42 -0.15 2.09
C ILE A 643 -16.50 0.18 3.14
N ASP A 644 -16.93 -0.82 3.92
CA ASP A 644 -18.10 -0.75 4.81
C ASP A 644 -17.79 -0.34 6.26
N SER A 645 -16.53 -0.39 6.71
CA SER A 645 -16.12 -0.07 8.09
C SER A 645 -16.39 1.39 8.48
N LYS A 646 -17.65 1.67 8.85
CA LYS A 646 -18.20 2.92 9.42
C LYS A 646 -18.83 2.69 10.80
N ALA A 647 -18.14 1.99 11.71
CA ALA A 647 -18.68 1.72 13.06
C ALA A 647 -17.89 2.46 14.15
N CYS A 648 -18.32 3.68 14.52
CA CYS A 648 -17.90 4.35 15.77
C CYS A 648 -18.96 5.36 16.29
N CYS A 649 -20.22 4.93 16.49
CA CYS A 649 -21.26 5.83 17.05
C CYS A 649 -21.36 5.82 18.59
N GLY A 650 -20.83 4.81 19.28
CA GLY A 650 -21.01 4.64 20.74
C GLY A 650 -20.31 5.68 21.62
N ALA A 651 -19.21 6.28 21.16
CA ALA A 651 -18.50 7.30 21.95
C ALA A 651 -19.14 8.69 21.88
N MET A 652 -19.95 8.95 20.84
CA MET A 652 -20.64 10.23 20.66
C MET A 652 -21.71 10.45 21.74
N LEU A 653 -22.26 9.37 22.31
CA LEU A 653 -23.21 9.40 23.41
C LEU A 653 -22.65 10.14 24.64
N PHE A 654 -21.47 9.73 25.12
CA PHE A 654 -20.83 10.36 26.26
C PHE A 654 -20.58 11.87 26.04
N GLY A 655 -20.13 12.23 24.83
CA GLY A 655 -19.84 13.62 24.50
C GLY A 655 -21.09 14.50 24.46
N MET A 656 -22.17 13.99 23.85
CA MET A 656 -23.39 14.75 23.64
C MET A 656 -24.14 15.06 24.95
N ASP A 657 -24.28 14.05 25.83
CA ASP A 657 -24.85 14.24 27.18
C ASP A 657 -24.09 15.26 28.01
N SER A 658 -22.76 15.28 27.86
CA SER A 658 -21.90 16.15 28.63
C SER A 658 -22.01 17.62 28.23
N GLY A 659 -22.16 17.92 26.93
CA GLY A 659 -22.27 19.30 26.45
C GLY A 659 -23.68 19.90 26.56
N ILE A 660 -24.74 19.09 26.46
CA ILE A 660 -26.12 19.60 26.37
C ILE A 660 -26.56 20.27 27.67
N ILE A 661 -26.34 19.61 28.82
CA ILE A 661 -26.86 20.11 30.10
C ILE A 661 -26.29 21.49 30.48
N GLY A 662 -25.04 21.77 30.10
CA GLY A 662 -24.40 23.04 30.42
C GLY A 662 -25.09 24.26 29.80
N GLY A 663 -25.51 24.14 28.53
CA GLY A 663 -26.27 25.19 27.87
C GLY A 663 -27.70 25.29 28.37
N VAL A 664 -28.37 24.16 28.59
CA VAL A 664 -29.75 24.11 29.11
C VAL A 664 -29.90 24.84 30.45
N LEU A 665 -28.92 24.72 31.36
CA LEU A 665 -28.93 25.42 32.66
C LEU A 665 -28.91 26.95 32.55
N THR A 666 -28.44 27.49 31.42
CA THR A 666 -28.39 28.94 31.19
C THR A 666 -29.67 29.51 30.58
N MET A 667 -30.54 28.67 30.02
CA MET A 667 -31.75 29.09 29.34
C MET A 667 -32.79 29.61 30.34
N ASP A 668 -33.32 30.81 30.08
CA ASP A 668 -34.22 31.51 31.02
C ASP A 668 -35.53 30.73 31.27
N THR A 669 -36.04 30.04 30.26
CA THR A 669 -37.21 29.16 30.36
C THR A 669 -36.99 27.99 31.30
N PHE A 670 -35.79 27.39 31.28
CA PHE A 670 -35.40 26.31 32.18
C PHE A 670 -35.22 26.84 33.61
N LYS A 671 -34.54 27.99 33.77
CA LYS A 671 -34.32 28.62 35.08
C LYS A 671 -35.62 28.93 35.81
N LYS A 672 -36.60 29.49 35.09
CA LYS A 672 -37.95 29.78 35.62
C LYS A 672 -38.68 28.52 36.05
N LYS A 673 -38.71 27.51 35.17
CA LYS A 673 -39.53 26.32 35.35
C LYS A 673 -39.02 25.38 36.45
N TYR A 674 -37.71 25.30 36.64
CA TYR A 674 -37.08 24.45 37.66
C TYR A 674 -36.63 25.21 38.92
N GLY A 675 -37.01 26.48 39.07
CA GLY A 675 -36.84 27.24 40.31
C GLY A 675 -35.41 27.73 40.58
N LEU A 676 -34.60 27.97 39.55
CA LEU A 676 -33.23 28.49 39.69
C LEU A 676 -33.17 30.01 39.94
N GLU A 677 -34.21 30.78 39.59
CA GLU A 677 -34.23 32.25 39.77
C GLU A 677 -34.56 32.69 41.21
N ASN A 678 -35.32 31.87 41.96
CA ASN A 678 -35.84 32.23 43.29
C ASN A 678 -34.95 31.74 44.45
N GLN A 679 -33.67 31.49 44.20
CA GLN A 679 -32.72 30.89 45.15
C GLN A 679 -31.56 31.83 45.47
N SER A 680 -30.92 31.66 46.63
CA SER A 680 -29.64 32.33 46.92
C SER A 680 -28.56 31.88 45.91
N LYS A 681 -27.49 32.66 45.72
CA LYS A 681 -26.38 32.27 44.82
C LYS A 681 -25.87 30.85 45.07
N VAL A 682 -25.76 30.47 46.34
CA VAL A 682 -25.35 29.12 46.78
C VAL A 682 -26.47 28.09 46.59
N GLY A 683 -27.74 28.48 46.78
CA GLY A 683 -28.89 27.63 46.50
C GLY A 683 -29.01 27.26 45.01
N ALA A 684 -28.90 28.23 44.11
CA ALA A 684 -28.90 28.02 42.67
C ALA A 684 -27.69 27.19 42.19
N ALA A 685 -26.51 27.42 42.78
CA ALA A 685 -25.31 26.62 42.54
C ALA A 685 -25.50 25.17 42.96
N ASN A 686 -26.07 24.91 44.15
CA ASN A 686 -26.35 23.55 44.62
C ASN A 686 -27.39 22.84 43.75
N LEU A 687 -28.45 23.53 43.36
CA LEU A 687 -29.49 22.94 42.49
C LEU A 687 -28.91 22.57 41.13
N SER A 688 -28.15 23.47 40.50
CA SER A 688 -27.47 23.20 39.22
C SER A 688 -26.46 22.06 39.35
N ALA A 689 -25.67 22.05 40.42
CA ALA A 689 -24.69 20.99 40.69
C ALA A 689 -25.37 19.62 40.87
N ASN A 690 -26.49 19.55 41.60
CA ASN A 690 -27.25 18.32 41.79
C ASN A 690 -27.83 17.83 40.44
N ILE A 691 -28.40 18.72 39.63
CA ILE A 691 -28.95 18.35 38.31
C ILE A 691 -27.85 17.75 37.44
N VAL A 692 -26.70 18.42 37.31
CA VAL A 692 -25.61 17.89 36.48
C VAL A 692 -25.10 16.57 37.03
N SER A 693 -24.65 16.55 38.30
CA SER A 693 -23.91 15.44 38.93
C SER A 693 -24.68 14.12 39.03
N THR A 694 -26.02 14.15 39.04
CA THR A 694 -26.84 12.94 39.12
C THR A 694 -26.58 11.97 37.95
N LEU A 695 -26.23 12.50 36.76
CA LEU A 695 -25.84 11.67 35.62
C LEU A 695 -24.53 10.93 35.87
N GLN A 696 -23.50 11.61 36.39
CA GLN A 696 -22.21 11.02 36.69
C GLN A 696 -22.31 9.95 37.79
N ALA A 697 -23.19 10.15 38.78
CA ALA A 697 -23.50 9.13 39.78
C ALA A 697 -24.07 7.87 39.13
N GLY A 698 -25.00 8.02 38.18
CA GLY A 698 -25.49 6.92 37.35
C GLY A 698 -24.36 6.28 36.54
N CYS A 699 -23.48 7.06 35.92
CA CYS A 699 -22.37 6.54 35.14
C CYS A 699 -21.37 5.73 35.97
N PHE A 700 -21.08 6.15 37.20
CA PHE A 700 -20.21 5.42 38.12
C PHE A 700 -20.76 4.02 38.40
N VAL A 701 -22.05 3.94 38.76
CA VAL A 701 -22.74 2.68 39.01
C VAL A 701 -22.83 1.84 37.73
N GLY A 702 -23.17 2.47 36.59
CA GLY A 702 -23.25 1.82 35.29
C GLY A 702 -21.93 1.20 34.85
N ALA A 703 -20.81 1.90 35.02
CA ALA A 703 -19.48 1.41 34.67
C ALA A 703 -19.06 0.20 35.51
N LEU A 704 -19.38 0.19 36.81
CA LEU A 704 -19.09 -0.94 37.70
C LEU A 704 -19.93 -2.18 37.38
N ILE A 705 -21.22 -2.01 37.11
CA ILE A 705 -22.14 -3.11 36.80
C ILE A 705 -21.89 -3.66 35.39
N ALA A 706 -21.41 -2.83 34.45
CA ALA A 706 -21.23 -3.23 33.06
C ALA A 706 -20.19 -4.32 32.86
N SER A 707 -19.18 -4.45 33.73
CA SER A 707 -18.13 -5.47 33.59
C SER A 707 -18.65 -6.90 33.78
N PRO A 708 -19.30 -7.25 34.91
CA PRO A 708 -19.87 -8.58 35.07
C PRO A 708 -21.00 -8.87 34.06
N VAL A 709 -21.76 -7.84 33.65
CA VAL A 709 -22.80 -7.99 32.63
C VAL A 709 -22.19 -8.30 31.26
N ALA A 710 -21.16 -7.56 30.83
CA ALA A 710 -20.48 -7.78 29.56
C ALA A 710 -19.72 -9.11 29.52
N ASP A 711 -19.16 -9.55 30.64
CA ASP A 711 -18.52 -10.85 30.74
C ASP A 711 -19.52 -12.01 30.71
N LYS A 712 -20.71 -11.85 31.32
CA LYS A 712 -21.75 -12.90 31.36
C LYS A 712 -22.62 -12.98 30.10
N TRP A 713 -22.99 -11.84 29.52
CA TRP A 713 -23.99 -11.76 28.44
C TRP A 713 -23.44 -11.26 27.10
N GLY A 714 -22.16 -10.89 27.04
CA GLY A 714 -21.51 -10.43 25.82
C GLY A 714 -21.51 -8.92 25.67
N ARG A 715 -20.69 -8.44 24.74
CA ARG A 715 -20.41 -7.01 24.56
C ARG A 715 -21.52 -6.37 23.73
N LYS A 716 -22.06 -7.08 22.73
CA LYS A 716 -23.18 -6.60 21.90
C LYS A 716 -24.43 -6.33 22.73
N LEU A 717 -24.89 -7.34 23.47
CA LEU A 717 -26.13 -7.20 24.26
C LEU A 717 -25.97 -6.14 25.35
N SER A 718 -24.79 -6.04 25.96
CA SER A 718 -24.51 -5.00 26.96
C SER A 718 -24.62 -3.58 26.40
N LEU A 719 -24.14 -3.34 25.17
CA LEU A 719 -24.29 -2.04 24.51
C LEU A 719 -25.74 -1.73 24.12
N ILE A 720 -26.50 -2.73 23.69
CA ILE A 720 -27.94 -2.59 23.39
C ILE A 720 -28.69 -2.20 24.68
N ILE A 721 -28.46 -2.92 25.78
CA ILE A 721 -29.07 -2.62 27.08
C ILE A 721 -28.68 -1.21 27.55
N ALA A 722 -27.40 -0.85 27.41
CA ALA A 722 -26.91 0.49 27.76
C ALA A 722 -27.62 1.60 26.95
N SER A 723 -27.81 1.40 25.64
CA SER A 723 -28.57 2.33 24.80
C SER A 723 -30.02 2.46 25.24
N VAL A 724 -30.69 1.37 25.63
CA VAL A 724 -32.08 1.40 26.08
C VAL A 724 -32.19 2.21 27.38
N PHE A 725 -31.31 1.98 28.35
CA PHE A 725 -31.27 2.80 29.58
C PHE A 725 -31.04 4.28 29.26
N ALA A 726 -30.11 4.59 28.34
CA ALA A 726 -29.87 5.97 27.91
C ALA A 726 -31.12 6.62 27.30
N ILE A 727 -31.80 5.95 26.37
CA ILE A 727 -33.01 6.47 25.70
C ILE A 727 -34.15 6.68 26.71
N VAL A 728 -34.43 5.68 27.56
CA VAL A 728 -35.50 5.78 28.57
C VAL A 728 -35.22 6.93 29.54
N GLY A 729 -33.98 7.06 30.00
CA GLY A 729 -33.58 8.15 30.88
C GLY A 729 -33.75 9.53 30.23
N VAL A 730 -33.36 9.68 28.96
CA VAL A 730 -33.53 10.94 28.22
C VAL A 730 -35.01 11.28 28.04
N VAL A 731 -35.87 10.31 27.74
CA VAL A 731 -37.33 10.51 27.65
C VAL A 731 -37.88 11.05 28.97
N MET A 732 -37.45 10.51 30.10
CA MET A 732 -37.86 11.01 31.42
C MET A 732 -37.37 12.44 31.69
N GLN A 733 -36.17 12.79 31.21
CA GLN A 733 -35.59 14.12 31.40
C GLN A 733 -36.34 15.23 30.64
N PHE A 734 -36.70 15.01 29.38
CA PHE A 734 -37.40 16.07 28.63
C PHE A 734 -38.92 16.07 28.89
N ALA A 735 -39.48 14.94 29.37
CA ALA A 735 -40.88 14.83 29.79
C ALA A 735 -41.12 15.23 31.26
N SER A 736 -40.11 15.69 32.00
CA SER A 736 -40.22 16.00 33.42
C SER A 736 -41.09 17.22 33.76
N ASP A 737 -41.42 18.05 32.77
CA ASP A 737 -42.38 19.15 32.86
C ASP A 737 -42.24 20.09 34.08
N GLY A 738 -41.02 20.32 34.58
CA GLY A 738 -40.76 21.20 35.74
C GLY A 738 -40.65 20.48 37.09
N TYR A 739 -40.95 19.18 37.15
CA TYR A 739 -40.73 18.36 38.33
C TYR A 739 -39.27 17.89 38.40
N LEU A 740 -38.59 18.15 39.53
CA LEU A 740 -37.18 17.80 39.71
C LEU A 740 -36.96 16.28 39.87
N GLN A 741 -37.95 15.55 40.39
CA GLN A 741 -37.87 14.11 40.63
C GLN A 741 -37.65 13.32 39.33
N PRO A 742 -38.51 13.45 38.28
CA PRO A 742 -38.27 12.78 37.00
C PRO A 742 -37.00 13.26 36.29
N MET A 743 -36.58 14.51 36.49
CA MET A 743 -35.29 15.00 36.00
C MET A 743 -34.12 14.25 36.63
N TYR A 744 -34.07 14.12 37.95
CA TYR A 744 -33.00 13.38 38.64
C TYR A 744 -33.01 11.90 38.30
N ILE A 745 -34.18 11.25 38.34
CA ILE A 745 -34.31 9.83 38.03
C ILE A 745 -33.91 9.58 36.56
N GLY A 746 -34.40 10.39 35.63
CA GLY A 746 -34.05 10.30 34.21
C GLY A 746 -32.55 10.47 33.97
N ARG A 747 -31.90 11.43 34.65
CA ARG A 747 -30.44 11.62 34.57
C ARG A 747 -29.65 10.46 35.13
N PHE A 748 -30.07 9.90 36.27
CA PHE A 748 -29.42 8.73 36.85
C PHE A 748 -29.53 7.52 35.92
N ILE A 749 -30.72 7.27 35.37
CA ILE A 749 -30.98 6.18 34.41
C ILE A 749 -30.18 6.37 33.12
N THR A 750 -30.12 7.60 32.60
CA THR A 750 -29.28 7.93 31.44
C THR A 750 -27.82 7.64 31.75
N GLY A 751 -27.37 8.04 32.95
CA GLY A 751 -26.03 7.78 33.45
C GLY A 751 -25.69 6.29 33.49
N LEU A 752 -26.59 5.41 33.94
CA LEU A 752 -26.37 3.96 33.93
C LEU A 752 -26.00 3.47 32.51
N GLY A 753 -26.74 3.94 31.50
CA GLY A 753 -26.46 3.63 30.10
C GLY A 753 -25.13 4.20 29.59
N VAL A 754 -24.89 5.50 29.81
CA VAL A 754 -23.66 6.17 29.36
C VAL A 754 -22.42 5.58 30.02
N GLY A 755 -22.46 5.32 31.33
CA GLY A 755 -21.39 4.68 32.08
C GLY A 755 -21.09 3.28 31.58
N ALA A 756 -22.13 2.46 31.36
CA ALA A 756 -21.97 1.12 30.81
C ALA A 756 -21.36 1.16 29.40
N ALA A 757 -21.87 2.02 28.51
CA ALA A 757 -21.35 2.18 27.16
C ALA A 757 -19.89 2.65 27.16
N SER A 758 -19.49 3.51 28.09
CA SER A 758 -18.11 4.02 28.18
C SER A 758 -17.06 2.95 28.47
N MET A 759 -17.45 1.89 29.20
CA MET A 759 -16.57 0.77 29.51
C MET A 759 -16.61 -0.30 28.41
N VAL A 760 -17.80 -0.64 27.92
CA VAL A 760 -17.97 -1.77 26.98
C VAL A 760 -17.53 -1.41 25.56
N ASN A 761 -17.70 -0.15 25.12
CA ASN A 761 -17.45 0.23 23.73
C ASN A 761 -15.96 0.12 23.33
N PRO A 762 -14.98 0.61 24.12
CA PRO A 762 -13.56 0.39 23.82
C PRO A 762 -13.18 -1.10 23.79
N LEU A 763 -13.74 -1.91 24.69
CA LEU A 763 -13.51 -3.36 24.72
C LEU A 763 -14.03 -4.01 23.44
N TYR A 764 -15.29 -3.74 23.07
CA TYR A 764 -15.91 -4.27 21.86
C TYR A 764 -15.11 -3.93 20.60
N VAL A 765 -14.68 -2.67 20.45
CA VAL A 765 -13.83 -2.25 19.31
C VAL A 765 -12.50 -2.99 19.32
N SER A 766 -11.82 -3.07 20.47
CA SER A 766 -10.50 -3.70 20.57
C SER A 766 -10.51 -5.21 20.27
N GLU A 767 -11.58 -5.90 20.66
CA GLU A 767 -11.73 -7.35 20.49
C GLU A 767 -12.13 -7.74 19.07
N ASN A 768 -12.83 -6.85 18.37
CA ASN A 768 -13.20 -7.03 16.97
C ASN A 768 -12.14 -6.49 16.01
N ALA A 769 -11.31 -5.52 16.41
CA ALA A 769 -10.32 -4.90 15.54
C ALA A 769 -9.11 -5.82 15.26
N PRO A 770 -8.63 -5.87 14.01
CA PRO A 770 -7.39 -6.57 13.66
C PRO A 770 -6.18 -5.88 14.30
N ARG A 771 -5.14 -6.68 14.60
CA ARG A 771 -3.98 -6.23 15.41
C ARG A 771 -3.33 -4.95 14.86
N ALA A 772 -3.19 -4.84 13.55
CA ALA A 772 -2.45 -3.74 12.89
C ALA A 772 -3.06 -2.33 13.06
N ILE A 773 -4.39 -2.21 13.14
CA ILE A 773 -5.10 -0.92 13.20
C ILE A 773 -5.86 -0.69 14.51
N ARG A 774 -5.73 -1.63 15.46
CA ARG A 774 -6.46 -1.60 16.74
C ARG A 774 -6.25 -0.31 17.51
N GLY A 775 -5.02 0.21 17.56
CA GLY A 775 -4.69 1.45 18.26
C GLY A 775 -5.42 2.67 17.70
N ALA A 776 -5.44 2.81 16.36
CA ALA A 776 -6.14 3.89 15.67
C ALA A 776 -7.67 3.81 15.85
N LEU A 777 -8.26 2.61 15.70
CA LEU A 777 -9.69 2.39 15.93
C LEU A 777 -10.09 2.64 17.39
N THR A 778 -9.21 2.33 18.34
CA THR A 778 -9.42 2.67 19.75
C THR A 778 -9.30 4.18 19.99
N GLY A 779 -8.38 4.87 19.30
CA GLY A 779 -8.24 6.33 19.35
C GLY A 779 -9.45 7.09 18.81
N MET A 780 -10.18 6.53 17.83
CA MET A 780 -11.44 7.09 17.32
C MET A 780 -12.50 7.25 18.42
N TYR A 781 -12.49 6.40 19.45
CA TYR A 781 -13.39 6.55 20.60
C TYR A 781 -13.30 7.95 21.22
N GLN A 782 -12.09 8.44 21.51
CA GLN A 782 -11.89 9.77 22.09
C GLN A 782 -12.31 10.89 21.15
N PHE A 783 -12.06 10.72 19.84
CA PHE A 783 -12.47 11.68 18.83
C PHE A 783 -13.99 11.86 18.80
N PHE A 784 -14.75 10.77 18.82
CA PHE A 784 -16.22 10.82 18.83
C PHE A 784 -16.79 11.42 20.12
N ILE A 785 -16.09 11.31 21.27
CA ILE A 785 -16.46 12.05 22.49
C ILE A 785 -16.31 13.56 22.27
N ALA A 786 -15.16 14.00 21.74
CA ALA A 786 -14.92 15.42 21.47
C ALA A 786 -15.92 15.97 20.43
N LEU A 787 -16.24 15.17 19.41
CA LEU A 787 -17.24 15.50 18.40
C LEU A 787 -18.64 15.62 19.02
N GLY A 788 -19.04 14.70 19.90
CA GLY A 788 -20.31 14.76 20.61
C GLY A 788 -20.46 16.03 21.45
N ILE A 789 -19.40 16.43 22.17
CA ILE A 789 -19.37 17.68 22.95
C ILE A 789 -19.54 18.90 22.02
N MET A 790 -18.83 18.92 20.89
CA MET A 790 -18.93 20.00 19.91
C MET A 790 -20.36 20.13 19.37
N LEU A 791 -20.96 19.03 18.93
CA LEU A 791 -22.34 19.02 18.43
C LEU A 791 -23.34 19.48 19.49
N ALA A 792 -23.17 19.05 20.75
CA ALA A 792 -24.01 19.47 21.86
C ALA A 792 -24.01 20.99 22.08
N PHE A 793 -22.84 21.63 22.02
CA PHE A 793 -22.74 23.09 22.17
C PHE A 793 -23.45 23.84 21.02
N TRP A 794 -23.30 23.35 19.78
CA TRP A 794 -24.00 23.94 18.64
C TRP A 794 -25.52 23.70 18.67
N ILE A 795 -25.97 22.54 19.16
CA ILE A 795 -27.41 22.25 19.36
C ILE A 795 -28.00 23.22 20.38
N ASN A 796 -27.31 23.48 21.50
CA ASN A 796 -27.74 24.45 22.49
C ASN A 796 -27.85 25.87 21.91
N TYR A 797 -26.83 26.30 21.17
CA TYR A 797 -26.82 27.62 20.52
C TYR A 797 -27.94 27.75 19.48
N GLY A 798 -28.07 26.78 18.57
CA GLY A 798 -29.13 26.77 17.57
C GLY A 798 -30.52 26.73 18.19
N SER A 799 -30.70 25.97 19.28
CA SER A 799 -31.98 25.93 19.97
C SER A 799 -32.37 27.26 20.60
N LEU A 800 -31.42 27.96 21.21
CA LEU A 800 -31.64 29.30 21.76
C LEU A 800 -32.03 30.31 20.66
N LEU A 801 -31.49 30.19 19.45
CA LEU A 801 -31.79 31.10 18.33
C LEU A 801 -33.13 30.83 17.67
N HIS A 802 -33.53 29.57 17.56
CA HIS A 802 -34.63 29.16 16.67
C HIS A 802 -35.89 28.66 17.40
N PHE A 803 -35.79 28.30 18.68
CA PHE A 803 -36.94 27.81 19.46
C PHE A 803 -37.31 28.77 20.60
N HIS A 804 -38.61 28.90 20.85
CA HIS A 804 -39.17 29.73 21.91
C HIS A 804 -39.96 28.88 22.92
N GLY A 805 -40.18 29.42 24.12
CA GLY A 805 -40.93 28.72 25.18
C GLY A 805 -40.25 27.43 25.63
N ALA A 806 -41.03 26.41 26.02
CA ALA A 806 -40.48 25.16 26.55
C ALA A 806 -39.61 24.37 25.54
N ALA A 807 -39.83 24.56 24.23
CA ALA A 807 -39.06 23.90 23.18
C ALA A 807 -37.56 24.23 23.24
N SER A 808 -37.21 25.44 23.72
CA SER A 808 -35.82 25.92 23.82
C SER A 808 -34.90 24.97 24.62
N TYR A 809 -35.39 24.32 25.68
CA TYR A 809 -34.61 23.34 26.43
C TYR A 809 -35.04 21.88 26.19
N ILE A 810 -36.29 21.63 25.80
CA ILE A 810 -36.78 20.27 25.49
C ILE A 810 -36.05 19.69 24.27
N VAL A 811 -35.84 20.48 23.22
CA VAL A 811 -35.18 20.00 21.99
C VAL A 811 -33.72 19.60 22.25
N PRO A 812 -32.87 20.42 22.91
CA PRO A 812 -31.54 19.97 23.29
C PRO A 812 -31.58 18.73 24.18
N LEU A 813 -32.44 18.70 25.21
CA LEU A 813 -32.54 17.51 26.07
C LEU A 813 -32.92 16.24 25.30
N SER A 814 -33.87 16.31 24.36
CA SER A 814 -34.28 15.14 23.56
C SER A 814 -33.19 14.67 22.60
N MET A 815 -32.39 15.59 22.07
CA MET A 815 -31.27 15.26 21.19
C MET A 815 -30.18 14.42 21.87
N GLN A 816 -30.12 14.37 23.21
CA GLN A 816 -29.26 13.43 23.95
C GLN A 816 -29.53 11.97 23.56
N ALA A 817 -30.76 11.62 23.15
CA ALA A 817 -31.11 10.26 22.75
C ALA A 817 -30.56 9.88 21.36
N LEU A 818 -30.16 10.85 20.53
CA LEU A 818 -29.75 10.57 19.15
C LEU A 818 -28.57 9.60 19.05
N PRO A 819 -27.44 9.80 19.77
CA PRO A 819 -26.34 8.85 19.71
C PRO A 819 -26.69 7.48 20.31
N ALA A 820 -27.57 7.45 21.33
CA ALA A 820 -28.03 6.20 21.94
C ALA A 820 -28.90 5.40 20.97
N ALA A 821 -29.78 6.07 20.22
CA ALA A 821 -30.60 5.47 19.17
C ALA A 821 -29.74 4.96 18.01
N LEU A 822 -28.76 5.73 17.57
CA LEU A 822 -27.79 5.31 16.55
C LEU A 822 -26.96 4.10 17.03
N LEU A 823 -26.53 4.10 18.29
CA LEU A 823 -25.85 2.96 18.90
C LEU A 823 -26.77 1.73 18.97
N PHE A 824 -28.02 1.90 19.41
CA PHE A 824 -28.99 0.80 19.50
C PHE A 824 -29.20 0.16 18.13
N ILE A 825 -29.58 0.97 17.13
CA ILE A 825 -29.85 0.52 15.76
C ILE A 825 -28.58 -0.11 15.18
N GLY A 826 -27.41 0.53 15.31
CA GLY A 826 -26.14 0.01 14.80
C GLY A 826 -25.78 -1.35 15.41
N MET A 827 -25.93 -1.50 16.73
CA MET A 827 -25.58 -2.74 17.42
C MET A 827 -26.51 -3.90 17.08
N LEU A 828 -27.75 -3.67 16.60
CA LEU A 828 -28.61 -4.75 16.11
C LEU A 828 -27.96 -5.48 14.93
N PHE A 829 -27.26 -4.76 14.05
CA PHE A 829 -26.60 -5.30 12.86
C PHE A 829 -25.16 -5.77 13.09
N CYS A 830 -24.53 -5.37 14.20
CA CYS A 830 -23.19 -5.82 14.56
C CYS A 830 -23.15 -7.27 15.04
N ASN A 831 -22.00 -7.94 14.93
CA ASN A 831 -21.79 -9.26 15.52
C ASN A 831 -21.38 -9.16 16.99
N GLU A 832 -21.29 -10.28 17.69
CA GLU A 832 -20.70 -10.32 19.03
C GLU A 832 -19.16 -10.37 18.93
N SER A 833 -18.45 -10.16 20.03
CA SER A 833 -17.00 -10.31 20.08
C SER A 833 -16.57 -11.78 19.90
N PRO A 834 -15.68 -12.10 18.94
CA PRO A 834 -15.18 -13.46 18.76
C PRO A 834 -14.39 -13.96 19.97
N ARG A 835 -13.66 -13.06 20.66
CA ARG A 835 -12.93 -13.37 21.88
C ARG A 835 -13.86 -13.68 23.05
N TRP A 836 -14.99 -12.98 23.13
CA TRP A 836 -16.00 -13.29 24.14
C TRP A 836 -16.61 -14.69 23.93
N LEU A 837 -17.00 -14.99 22.69
CA LEU A 837 -17.58 -16.28 22.32
C LEU A 837 -16.62 -17.43 22.64
N ALA A 838 -15.33 -17.27 22.31
CA ALA A 838 -14.30 -18.26 22.61
C ALA A 838 -14.13 -18.46 24.14
N ARG A 839 -14.17 -17.38 24.92
CA ARG A 839 -14.10 -17.44 26.40
C ARG A 839 -15.28 -18.20 27.03
N GLN A 840 -16.43 -18.21 26.37
CA GLN A 840 -17.64 -18.93 26.80
C GLN A 840 -17.72 -20.37 26.26
N ASP A 841 -16.61 -20.94 25.77
CA ASP A 841 -16.58 -22.26 25.12
C ASP A 841 -17.47 -22.39 23.86
N ARG A 842 -17.88 -21.27 23.25
CA ARG A 842 -18.66 -21.24 22.01
C ARG A 842 -17.74 -21.16 20.80
N TRP A 843 -16.89 -22.18 20.65
CA TRP A 843 -15.79 -22.22 19.68
C TRP A 843 -16.23 -22.06 18.23
N GLU A 844 -17.29 -22.77 17.81
CA GLU A 844 -17.83 -22.68 16.45
C GLU A 844 -18.35 -21.28 16.13
N GLU A 845 -19.09 -20.68 17.06
CA GLU A 845 -19.61 -19.33 16.89
C GLU A 845 -18.51 -18.27 16.95
N ALA A 846 -17.49 -18.47 17.79
CA ALA A 846 -16.32 -17.62 17.85
C ALA A 846 -15.56 -17.63 16.52
N LYS A 847 -15.37 -18.82 15.93
CA LYS A 847 -14.72 -19.00 14.63
C LYS A 847 -15.55 -18.44 13.49
N ALA A 848 -16.86 -18.68 13.48
CA ALA A 848 -17.79 -18.11 12.49
C ALA A 848 -17.89 -16.59 12.59
N THR A 849 -17.86 -16.04 13.81
CA THR A 849 -17.87 -14.60 14.04
C THR A 849 -16.55 -13.97 13.68
N LEU A 850 -15.43 -14.60 14.01
CA LEU A 850 -14.10 -14.17 13.58
C LEU A 850 -14.00 -14.21 12.05
N SER A 851 -14.48 -15.29 11.43
CA SER A 851 -14.61 -15.45 9.99
C SER A 851 -15.46 -14.33 9.37
N ARG A 852 -16.59 -13.95 9.98
CA ARG A 852 -17.45 -12.86 9.49
C ARG A 852 -16.85 -11.47 9.70
N VAL A 853 -16.21 -11.20 10.84
CA VAL A 853 -15.61 -9.89 11.17
C VAL A 853 -14.27 -9.67 10.47
N ARG A 854 -13.61 -10.75 10.05
CA ARG A 854 -12.47 -10.72 9.12
C ARG A 854 -12.91 -10.84 7.66
N ASN A 855 -14.18 -11.21 7.45
CA ASN A 855 -14.80 -11.57 6.20
C ASN A 855 -13.86 -12.46 5.37
N LEU A 856 -13.55 -13.64 5.92
CA LEU A 856 -12.70 -14.69 5.36
C LEU A 856 -13.29 -16.04 5.77
N PRO A 857 -13.25 -17.10 4.95
CA PRO A 857 -13.76 -18.43 5.34
C PRO A 857 -13.17 -18.93 6.66
N SER A 858 -13.91 -19.72 7.43
CA SER A 858 -13.42 -20.25 8.72
C SER A 858 -12.15 -21.10 8.60
N ALA A 859 -11.93 -21.74 7.44
CA ALA A 859 -10.75 -22.55 7.14
C ALA A 859 -9.52 -21.75 6.68
N HIS A 860 -9.67 -20.43 6.49
CA HIS A 860 -8.64 -19.59 5.93
C HIS A 860 -7.44 -19.43 6.88
N PRO A 861 -6.16 -19.54 6.43
CA PRO A 861 -4.99 -19.57 7.30
C PRO A 861 -4.86 -18.38 8.27
N TYR A 862 -5.23 -17.16 7.85
CA TYR A 862 -5.25 -16.00 8.75
C TYR A 862 -6.30 -16.13 9.88
N VAL A 863 -7.50 -16.64 9.56
CA VAL A 863 -8.57 -16.84 10.57
C VAL A 863 -8.20 -18.01 11.47
N GLU A 864 -7.64 -19.08 10.91
CA GLU A 864 -7.15 -20.22 11.68
C GLU A 864 -6.03 -19.78 12.62
N ASN A 865 -5.00 -19.09 12.13
CA ASN A 865 -3.91 -18.61 12.97
C ASN A 865 -4.39 -17.64 14.05
N GLU A 866 -5.27 -16.68 13.72
CA GLU A 866 -5.82 -15.77 14.73
C GLU A 866 -6.74 -16.50 15.72
N PHE A 867 -7.49 -17.51 15.28
CA PHE A 867 -8.32 -18.36 16.13
C PHE A 867 -7.45 -19.25 17.03
N GLN A 868 -6.41 -19.87 16.50
CA GLN A 868 -5.42 -20.66 17.25
C GLN A 868 -4.66 -19.79 18.25
N ASP A 869 -4.33 -18.54 17.91
CA ASP A 869 -3.77 -17.58 18.87
C ASP A 869 -4.77 -17.30 20.00
N ILE A 870 -6.07 -17.15 19.69
CA ILE A 870 -7.11 -16.97 20.71
C ILE A 870 -7.27 -18.23 21.57
N VAL A 871 -7.24 -19.43 20.96
CA VAL A 871 -7.31 -20.72 21.65
C VAL A 871 -6.09 -20.89 22.55
N THR A 872 -4.88 -20.74 22.04
CA THR A 872 -3.62 -20.84 22.79
C THR A 872 -3.58 -19.83 23.93
N GLN A 873 -4.01 -18.58 23.68
CA GLN A 873 -4.13 -17.57 24.73
C GLN A 873 -5.14 -18.01 25.81
N LEU A 874 -6.30 -18.53 25.43
CA LEU A 874 -7.33 -19.00 26.37
C LEU A 874 -6.92 -20.28 27.10
N GLU A 875 -6.15 -21.18 26.48
CA GLU A 875 -5.61 -22.39 27.09
C GLU A 875 -4.49 -22.07 28.07
N HIS A 876 -3.58 -21.17 27.70
CA HIS A 876 -2.56 -20.65 28.60
C HIS A 876 -3.23 -19.91 29.78
N GLU A 877 -4.26 -19.10 29.51
CA GLU A 877 -5.10 -18.52 30.55
C GLU A 877 -5.71 -19.64 31.40
N ARG A 878 -6.35 -20.68 30.85
CA ARG A 878 -6.96 -21.81 31.59
C ARG A 878 -5.96 -22.59 32.46
N GLN A 879 -4.76 -22.84 31.95
CA GLN A 879 -3.67 -23.53 32.64
C GLN A 879 -3.14 -22.71 33.82
N LEU A 880 -3.09 -21.38 33.68
CA LEU A 880 -2.81 -20.46 34.79
C LEU A 880 -4.03 -20.27 35.73
N ILE A 881 -5.26 -20.48 35.23
CA ILE A 881 -6.52 -20.05 35.86
C ILE A 881 -7.08 -21.01 36.89
N GLY A 882 -6.88 -22.33 36.78
CA GLY A 882 -7.36 -23.34 37.74
C GLY A 882 -8.45 -22.87 38.72
N GLY A 883 -9.65 -22.50 38.23
CA GLY A 883 -10.82 -22.18 39.07
C GLY A 883 -10.86 -20.84 39.83
N SER A 884 -10.16 -19.78 39.41
CA SER A 884 -10.16 -18.48 40.12
C SER A 884 -11.39 -17.60 39.80
N GLY A 885 -12.20 -17.29 40.82
CA GLY A 885 -13.38 -16.43 40.69
C GLY A 885 -13.04 -14.92 40.65
N PHE A 886 -14.07 -14.06 40.55
CA PHE A 886 -13.90 -12.59 40.63
C PHE A 886 -13.05 -12.14 41.83
N TRP A 887 -13.25 -12.78 42.98
CA TRP A 887 -12.52 -12.49 44.21
C TRP A 887 -11.04 -12.88 44.15
N ASP A 888 -10.71 -13.91 43.37
CA ASP A 888 -9.32 -14.34 43.21
C ASP A 888 -8.58 -13.41 42.24
N LEU A 889 -9.26 -12.93 41.18
CA LEU A 889 -8.73 -11.86 40.31
C LEU A 889 -8.50 -10.56 41.08
N MET A 890 -9.40 -10.23 42.01
CA MET A 890 -9.23 -9.08 42.91
C MET A 890 -8.02 -9.26 43.82
N LYS A 891 -7.87 -10.42 44.47
CA LYS A 891 -6.67 -10.73 45.27
C LYS A 891 -5.41 -10.62 44.42
N GLU A 892 -5.40 -11.17 43.22
CA GLU A 892 -4.26 -11.10 42.30
C GLU A 892 -3.90 -9.66 41.92
N MET A 893 -4.90 -8.84 41.56
CA MET A 893 -4.72 -7.46 41.17
C MET A 893 -4.11 -6.60 42.29
N TRP A 894 -4.52 -6.83 43.54
CA TRP A 894 -4.14 -5.99 44.68
C TRP A 894 -2.96 -6.54 45.50
N LEU A 895 -2.75 -7.86 45.53
CA LEU A 895 -1.68 -8.48 46.31
C LEU A 895 -0.38 -8.66 45.51
N ILE A 896 -0.44 -8.87 44.18
CA ILE A 896 0.77 -8.98 43.38
C ILE A 896 1.36 -7.58 43.13
N PRO A 897 2.63 -7.32 43.53
CA PRO A 897 3.21 -5.97 43.44
C PRO A 897 3.20 -5.36 42.04
N GLY A 898 3.48 -6.14 40.99
CA GLY A 898 3.46 -5.67 39.60
C GLY A 898 2.07 -5.27 39.11
N ASN A 899 1.06 -6.10 39.39
CA ASN A 899 -0.34 -5.82 39.03
C ASN A 899 -0.91 -4.65 39.84
N ARG A 900 -0.56 -4.57 41.13
CA ARG A 900 -0.92 -3.45 41.99
C ARG A 900 -0.41 -2.12 41.45
N LYS A 901 0.84 -2.08 40.97
CA LYS A 901 1.41 -0.88 40.33
C LYS A 901 0.60 -0.46 39.11
N ARG A 902 0.21 -1.40 38.24
CA ARG A 902 -0.58 -1.13 37.02
C ARG A 902 -1.96 -0.57 37.32
N VAL A 903 -2.70 -1.17 38.26
CA VAL A 903 -4.03 -0.67 38.63
C VAL A 903 -3.95 0.68 39.33
N MET A 904 -2.96 0.89 40.20
CA MET A 904 -2.74 2.17 40.87
C MET A 904 -2.41 3.28 39.87
N ILE A 905 -1.57 3.00 38.87
CA ILE A 905 -1.30 3.95 37.78
C ILE A 905 -2.58 4.26 37.01
N SER A 906 -3.38 3.25 36.66
CA SER A 906 -4.64 3.45 35.93
C SER A 906 -5.64 4.33 36.68
N ILE A 907 -5.83 4.04 37.98
CA ILE A 907 -6.71 4.81 38.87
C ILE A 907 -6.20 6.24 38.97
N MET A 908 -4.93 6.44 39.33
CA MET A 908 -4.37 7.78 39.52
C MET A 908 -4.38 8.59 38.22
N LEU A 909 -4.13 7.97 37.07
CA LEU A 909 -4.19 8.65 35.78
C LEU A 909 -5.61 9.14 35.47
N MET A 910 -6.64 8.36 35.80
CA MET A 910 -8.05 8.77 35.65
C MET A 910 -8.47 9.85 36.65
N VAL A 911 -7.99 9.79 37.90
CA VAL A 911 -8.15 10.90 38.86
C VAL A 911 -7.54 12.18 38.29
N CYS A 912 -6.29 12.11 37.85
CA CYS A 912 -5.57 13.23 37.27
C CYS A 912 -6.31 13.80 36.05
N GLN A 913 -6.77 12.97 35.12
CA GLN A 913 -7.53 13.40 33.95
C GLN A 913 -8.74 14.27 34.35
N GLN A 914 -9.49 13.88 35.38
CA GLN A 914 -10.65 14.61 35.87
C GLN A 914 -10.27 15.89 36.61
N MET A 915 -9.22 15.84 37.44
CA MET A 915 -8.73 16.99 38.21
C MET A 915 -8.07 18.07 37.36
N THR A 916 -7.87 17.85 36.05
CA THR A 916 -7.53 18.94 35.11
C THR A 916 -8.55 20.07 35.11
N GLY A 917 -9.82 19.78 35.43
CA GLY A 917 -10.93 20.74 35.29
C GLY A 917 -11.57 20.74 33.90
N THR A 918 -11.22 19.82 33.00
CA THR A 918 -11.82 19.72 31.65
C THR A 918 -13.34 19.57 31.68
N ASN A 919 -13.86 18.77 32.62
CA ASN A 919 -15.29 18.52 32.75
C ASN A 919 -16.01 19.66 33.47
N ALA A 920 -15.31 20.40 34.35
CA ALA A 920 -15.83 21.65 34.90
C ALA A 920 -16.17 22.63 33.77
N ILE A 921 -15.26 22.78 32.81
CA ILE A 921 -15.50 23.60 31.61
C ILE A 921 -16.61 22.97 30.77
N ASN A 922 -16.60 21.67 30.47
CA ASN A 922 -17.64 21.08 29.62
C ASN A 922 -19.08 21.31 30.15
N TYR A 923 -19.29 21.22 31.47
CA TYR A 923 -20.61 21.41 32.08
C TYR A 923 -20.98 22.86 32.37
N TYR A 924 -19.99 23.71 32.65
CA TYR A 924 -20.22 25.06 33.15
C TYR A 924 -19.52 26.14 32.31
N ALA A 925 -19.11 25.83 31.08
CA ALA A 925 -18.44 26.78 30.19
C ALA A 925 -19.23 28.08 29.99
N PRO A 926 -20.56 28.07 29.77
CA PRO A 926 -21.31 29.32 29.65
C PRO A 926 -21.16 30.24 30.88
N GLN A 927 -21.25 29.67 32.09
CA GLN A 927 -21.08 30.38 33.35
C GLN A 927 -19.62 30.83 33.57
N MET A 928 -18.65 30.05 33.10
CA MET A 928 -17.24 30.41 33.14
C MET A 928 -16.92 31.55 32.16
N PHE A 929 -17.51 31.58 30.96
CA PHE A 929 -17.38 32.70 30.02
C PHE A 929 -18.05 33.96 30.55
N GLU A 930 -19.20 33.83 31.22
CA GLU A 930 -19.84 34.93 31.93
C GLU A 930 -18.94 35.49 33.05
N ASN A 931 -18.26 34.62 33.80
CA ASN A 931 -17.27 35.01 34.82
C ASN A 931 -16.09 35.80 34.23
N LEU A 932 -15.80 35.64 32.93
CA LEU A 932 -14.77 36.39 32.19
C LEU A 932 -15.28 37.66 31.50
N GLY A 933 -16.54 38.04 31.73
CA GLY A 933 -17.12 39.29 31.24
C GLY A 933 -17.85 39.17 29.90
N VAL A 934 -18.02 37.96 29.36
CA VAL A 934 -18.83 37.74 28.16
C VAL A 934 -20.32 37.86 28.55
N THR A 935 -21.00 38.85 27.99
CA THR A 935 -22.40 39.14 28.31
C THR A 935 -23.34 38.58 27.23
N GLY A 936 -24.47 38.04 27.69
CA GLY A 936 -25.53 37.49 26.83
C GLY A 936 -25.46 35.97 26.64
N ASN A 937 -26.60 35.31 26.84
CA ASN A 937 -26.73 33.85 26.71
C ASN A 937 -26.31 33.34 25.32
N ALA A 938 -26.68 34.06 24.25
CA ALA A 938 -26.30 33.69 22.88
C ALA A 938 -24.78 33.74 22.67
N THR A 939 -24.11 34.80 23.13
CA THR A 939 -22.65 34.96 23.03
C THR A 939 -21.92 33.88 23.81
N ASN A 940 -22.40 33.54 25.01
CA ASN A 940 -21.82 32.48 25.84
C ASN A 940 -21.94 31.10 25.18
N LEU A 941 -23.13 30.75 24.66
CA LEU A 941 -23.32 29.49 23.95
C LEU A 941 -22.52 29.42 22.65
N PHE A 942 -22.41 30.53 21.90
CA PHE A 942 -21.55 30.61 20.74
C PHE A 942 -20.08 30.34 21.09
N ALA A 943 -19.57 30.95 22.16
CA ALA A 943 -18.21 30.70 22.65
C ALA A 943 -17.98 29.23 23.04
N THR A 944 -19.00 28.54 23.60
CA THR A 944 -18.90 27.09 23.84
C THR A 944 -18.81 26.29 22.54
N GLY A 945 -19.49 26.72 21.48
CA GLY A 945 -19.38 26.10 20.15
C GLY A 945 -17.95 26.16 19.60
N ILE A 946 -17.29 27.33 19.72
CA ILE A 946 -15.88 27.50 19.34
C ILE A 946 -14.96 26.64 20.20
N TYR A 947 -15.17 26.59 21.52
CA TYR A 947 -14.44 25.68 22.41
C TYR A 947 -14.57 24.22 21.96
N GLY A 948 -15.77 23.80 21.56
CA GLY A 948 -16.03 22.49 20.98
C GLY A 948 -15.24 22.22 19.71
N ILE A 949 -15.16 23.18 18.79
CA ILE A 949 -14.37 23.06 17.55
C ILE A 949 -12.89 22.89 17.86
N VAL A 950 -12.32 23.76 18.71
CA VAL A 950 -10.91 23.68 19.11
C VAL A 950 -10.60 22.30 19.71
N LYS A 951 -11.50 21.81 20.56
CA LYS A 951 -11.38 20.50 21.20
C LYS A 951 -11.45 19.34 20.19
N ALA A 952 -12.39 19.37 19.24
CA ALA A 952 -12.53 18.33 18.22
C ALA A 952 -11.34 18.32 17.23
N VAL A 953 -10.93 19.49 16.75
CA VAL A 953 -9.80 19.64 15.81
C VAL A 953 -8.49 19.25 16.47
N ALA A 954 -8.23 19.67 17.71
CA ALA A 954 -7.03 19.28 18.43
C ALA A 954 -6.97 17.76 18.68
N CYS A 955 -8.10 17.13 19.02
CA CYS A 955 -8.17 15.68 19.19
C CYS A 955 -7.92 14.94 17.86
N GLY A 956 -8.53 15.39 16.77
CA GLY A 956 -8.32 14.82 15.44
C GLY A 956 -6.87 14.94 14.98
N ALA A 957 -6.27 16.12 15.15
CA ALA A 957 -4.87 16.36 14.83
C ALA A 957 -3.92 15.46 15.64
N PHE A 958 -4.19 15.29 16.95
CA PHE A 958 -3.39 14.39 17.78
C PHE A 958 -3.51 12.93 17.33
N VAL A 959 -4.73 12.42 17.15
CA VAL A 959 -4.97 11.01 16.78
C VAL A 959 -4.38 10.69 15.40
N ILE A 960 -4.48 11.60 14.43
CA ILE A 960 -4.02 11.35 13.05
C ILE A 960 -2.50 11.52 12.91
N PHE A 961 -1.90 12.54 13.53
CA PHE A 961 -0.51 12.93 13.23
C PHE A 961 0.49 12.69 14.37
N VAL A 962 0.03 12.62 15.62
CA VAL A 962 0.91 12.75 16.80
C VAL A 962 0.93 11.50 17.70
N ALA A 963 -0.18 10.77 17.77
CA ALA A 963 -0.39 9.68 18.72
C ALA A 963 0.73 8.62 18.70
N ASP A 964 1.22 8.26 17.51
CA ASP A 964 2.26 7.24 17.35
C ASP A 964 3.69 7.82 17.19
N THR A 965 3.83 9.13 17.04
CA THR A 965 5.14 9.79 16.84
C THR A 965 5.71 10.38 18.14
N LEU A 966 4.90 11.05 18.98
CA LEU A 966 5.40 11.82 20.14
C LEU A 966 5.68 10.96 21.40
N GLY A 967 5.00 9.82 21.55
CA GLY A 967 5.07 8.97 22.75
C GLY A 967 4.09 9.38 23.85
N ARG A 968 3.71 8.44 24.74
CA ARG A 968 2.62 8.62 25.72
C ARG A 968 3.08 9.51 26.88
N ARG A 969 4.27 9.28 27.43
CA ARG A 969 4.80 10.03 28.59
C ARG A 969 5.06 11.49 28.23
N LYS A 970 5.71 11.73 27.08
CA LYS A 970 6.01 13.10 26.61
C LYS A 970 4.73 13.89 26.41
N SER A 971 3.72 13.29 25.78
CA SER A 971 2.42 13.93 25.53
C SER A 971 1.75 14.41 26.83
N LEU A 972 1.77 13.62 27.91
CA LEU A 972 1.21 14.01 29.20
C LEU A 972 2.00 15.12 29.91
N LEU A 973 3.34 15.11 29.80
CA LEU A 973 4.21 16.08 30.48
C LEU A 973 4.02 17.50 29.96
N TRP A 974 4.22 17.75 28.66
CA TRP A 974 4.19 19.12 28.14
C TRP A 974 2.77 19.71 28.21
N THR A 975 1.74 18.88 28.03
CA THR A 975 0.34 19.32 28.11
C THR A 975 -0.07 19.67 29.53
N SER A 976 0.46 18.98 30.55
CA SER A 976 0.20 19.33 31.96
C SER A 976 0.69 20.74 32.30
N VAL A 977 1.87 21.13 31.81
CA VAL A 977 2.44 22.46 31.99
C VAL A 977 1.61 23.51 31.25
N GLY A 978 1.27 23.24 29.98
CA GLY A 978 0.44 24.13 29.18
C GLY A 978 -0.93 24.39 29.81
N GLN A 979 -1.59 23.34 30.32
CA GLN A 979 -2.87 23.46 31.03
C GLN A 979 -2.75 24.21 32.35
N ALA A 980 -1.68 23.97 33.12
CA ALA A 980 -1.43 24.66 34.39
C ALA A 980 -1.29 26.17 34.19
N LEU A 981 -0.48 26.57 33.20
CA LEU A 981 -0.25 27.99 32.88
C LEU A 981 -1.52 28.68 32.38
N ALA A 982 -2.31 28.01 31.54
CA ALA A 982 -3.58 28.54 31.06
C ALA A 982 -4.58 28.78 32.22
N MET A 983 -4.75 27.81 33.11
CA MET A 983 -5.62 27.94 34.29
C MET A 983 -5.11 28.99 35.29
N LEU A 984 -3.79 29.10 35.44
CA LEU A 984 -3.17 30.11 36.30
C LEU A 984 -3.50 31.52 35.80
N TYR A 985 -3.33 31.76 34.50
CA TYR A 985 -3.62 33.06 33.89
C TYR A 985 -5.09 33.46 34.10
N ILE A 986 -6.02 32.53 33.87
CA ILE A 986 -7.46 32.76 34.08
C ILE A 986 -7.73 33.13 35.54
N GLY A 987 -7.20 32.38 36.50
CA GLY A 987 -7.37 32.67 37.93
C GLY A 987 -6.78 34.03 38.34
N LEU A 988 -5.61 34.40 37.83
CA LEU A 988 -4.98 35.68 38.09
C LEU A 988 -5.78 36.84 37.49
N TYR A 989 -6.30 36.68 36.27
CA TYR A 989 -7.15 37.68 35.63
C TYR A 989 -8.41 37.98 36.46
N VAL A 990 -9.16 36.94 36.84
CA VAL A 990 -10.38 37.07 37.66
C VAL A 990 -10.06 37.69 39.03
N ARG A 991 -8.84 37.49 39.57
CA ARG A 991 -8.43 38.06 40.85
C ARG A 991 -8.03 39.53 40.78
N ILE A 992 -7.23 39.90 39.78
CA ILE A 992 -6.55 41.21 39.69
C ILE A 992 -7.43 42.22 38.97
N ALA A 993 -8.09 41.80 37.88
CA ALA A 993 -8.92 42.65 37.04
C ALA A 993 -10.27 41.97 36.76
N PRO A 994 -11.10 41.70 37.79
CA PRO A 994 -12.39 41.04 37.63
C PRO A 994 -13.29 41.84 36.67
N PRO A 995 -14.03 41.18 35.77
CA PRO A 995 -14.99 41.83 34.91
C PRO A 995 -16.06 42.58 35.71
N LYS A 996 -16.39 43.81 35.29
CA LYS A 996 -17.48 44.60 35.85
C LYS A 996 -18.71 44.50 34.95
N ALA A 997 -19.87 44.25 35.56
CA ALA A 997 -21.12 44.12 34.82
C ALA A 997 -21.44 45.42 34.05
N GLY A 998 -21.64 45.30 32.73
CA GLY A 998 -21.96 46.44 31.84
C GLY A 998 -20.76 47.13 31.18
N GLU A 999 -19.52 46.78 31.55
CA GLU A 999 -18.30 47.29 30.90
C GLU A 999 -17.80 46.31 29.80
N PRO A 1000 -17.14 46.80 28.73
CA PRO A 1000 -16.56 45.93 27.71
C PRO A 1000 -15.39 45.10 28.27
N VAL A 1001 -15.19 43.90 27.72
CA VAL A 1001 -14.07 43.02 28.09
C VAL A 1001 -12.74 43.71 27.77
N ILE A 1002 -11.90 43.90 28.78
CA ILE A 1002 -10.57 44.48 28.62
C ILE A 1002 -9.63 43.53 27.86
N PRO A 1003 -8.54 44.00 27.23
CA PRO A 1003 -7.60 43.12 26.50
C PRO A 1003 -7.13 41.89 27.28
N ALA A 1004 -6.86 42.04 28.59
CA ALA A 1004 -6.47 40.92 29.44
C ALA A 1004 -7.54 39.82 29.56
N GLY A 1005 -8.83 40.17 29.44
CA GLY A 1005 -9.95 39.24 29.44
C GLY A 1005 -10.07 38.45 28.14
N TYR A 1006 -9.76 39.05 26.99
CA TYR A 1006 -9.65 38.32 25.72
C TYR A 1006 -8.54 37.27 25.77
N VAL A 1007 -7.40 37.58 26.41
CA VAL A 1007 -6.34 36.58 26.62
C VAL A 1007 -6.83 35.44 27.52
N ALA A 1008 -7.63 35.74 28.57
CA ALA A 1008 -8.21 34.70 29.43
C ALA A 1008 -9.17 33.77 28.65
N LEU A 1009 -9.96 34.32 27.72
CA LEU A 1009 -10.80 33.54 26.81
C LEU A 1009 -9.96 32.62 25.91
N VAL A 1010 -8.87 33.15 25.33
CA VAL A 1010 -7.93 32.34 24.52
C VAL A 1010 -7.28 31.24 25.36
N CYS A 1011 -6.93 31.52 26.62
CA CYS A 1011 -6.40 30.50 27.54
C CYS A 1011 -7.37 29.34 27.77
N ILE A 1012 -8.70 29.56 27.80
CA ILE A 1012 -9.68 28.47 27.87
C ILE A 1012 -9.61 27.57 26.62
N PHE A 1013 -9.48 28.16 25.43
CA PHE A 1013 -9.34 27.40 24.18
C PHE A 1013 -8.00 26.65 24.12
N LEU A 1014 -6.90 27.29 24.51
CA LEU A 1014 -5.58 26.66 24.60
C LEU A 1014 -5.58 25.50 25.59
N PHE A 1015 -6.22 25.66 26.76
CA PHE A 1015 -6.41 24.58 27.71
C PHE A 1015 -7.14 23.38 27.06
N ALA A 1016 -8.17 23.62 26.25
CA ALA A 1016 -8.89 22.57 25.52
C ALA A 1016 -7.98 21.82 24.54
N ALA A 1017 -7.14 22.57 23.80
CA ALA A 1017 -6.20 22.01 22.85
C ALA A 1017 -5.13 21.17 23.55
N PHE A 1018 -4.49 21.71 24.59
CA PHE A 1018 -3.49 20.99 25.38
C PHE A 1018 -4.05 19.71 25.99
N PHE A 1019 -5.28 19.75 26.52
CA PHE A 1019 -5.94 18.56 27.03
C PHE A 1019 -6.04 17.45 25.98
N GLN A 1020 -6.39 17.80 24.73
CA GLN A 1020 -6.58 16.79 23.67
C GLN A 1020 -5.28 16.28 23.04
N PHE A 1021 -4.17 17.01 23.18
CA PHE A 1021 -2.85 16.54 22.77
C PHE A 1021 -2.16 15.62 23.80
N GLY A 1022 -2.81 15.36 24.94
CA GLY A 1022 -2.27 14.53 26.01
C GLY A 1022 -3.37 13.86 26.80
N TRP A 1023 -3.79 14.49 27.89
CA TRP A 1023 -4.66 13.91 28.93
C TRP A 1023 -6.00 13.33 28.44
N GLY A 1024 -6.56 13.80 27.32
CA GLY A 1024 -7.76 13.22 26.72
C GLY A 1024 -7.51 11.79 26.19
N PRO A 1025 -6.87 11.65 25.02
CA PRO A 1025 -6.67 10.35 24.39
C PRO A 1025 -5.67 9.46 25.11
N VAL A 1026 -4.54 10.02 25.59
CA VAL A 1026 -3.42 9.22 26.11
C VAL A 1026 -3.82 8.43 27.35
N CYS A 1027 -4.69 8.96 28.22
CA CYS A 1027 -5.09 8.25 29.43
C CYS A 1027 -5.83 6.95 29.12
N TRP A 1028 -6.74 6.95 28.14
CA TRP A 1028 -7.49 5.76 27.73
C TRP A 1028 -6.63 4.75 26.97
N THR A 1029 -5.71 5.23 26.15
CA THR A 1029 -4.70 4.39 25.51
C THR A 1029 -3.82 3.72 26.57
N TYR A 1030 -3.33 4.47 27.56
CA TYR A 1030 -2.45 3.94 28.59
C TYR A 1030 -3.13 2.89 29.48
N VAL A 1031 -4.36 3.17 29.92
CA VAL A 1031 -5.17 2.25 30.77
C VAL A 1031 -5.50 0.93 30.09
N SER A 1032 -5.55 0.90 28.75
CA SER A 1032 -5.79 -0.33 27.99
C SER A 1032 -4.51 -1.09 27.63
N GLU A 1033 -3.36 -0.41 27.52
CA GLU A 1033 -2.06 -0.99 27.16
C GLU A 1033 -1.34 -1.67 28.35
N ILE A 1034 -1.35 -1.08 29.56
CA ILE A 1034 -0.54 -1.57 30.68
C ILE A 1034 -1.01 -2.87 31.37
N PRO A 1035 -2.32 -3.20 31.47
CA PRO A 1035 -2.75 -4.38 32.23
C PRO A 1035 -2.37 -5.69 31.53
N THR A 1036 -2.12 -6.74 32.32
CA THR A 1036 -2.03 -8.12 31.83
C THR A 1036 -3.34 -8.50 31.14
N ALA A 1037 -3.29 -9.39 30.15
CA ALA A 1037 -4.48 -9.78 29.39
C ALA A 1037 -5.65 -10.21 30.29
N ARG A 1038 -5.35 -10.98 31.34
CA ARG A 1038 -6.32 -11.49 32.33
C ARG A 1038 -6.95 -10.41 33.20
N LEU A 1039 -6.21 -9.36 33.58
CA LEU A 1039 -6.73 -8.27 34.43
C LEU A 1039 -7.22 -7.07 33.63
N ARG A 1040 -7.10 -7.09 32.29
CA ARG A 1040 -7.39 -5.94 31.42
C ARG A 1040 -8.83 -5.44 31.54
N SER A 1041 -9.81 -6.33 31.45
CA SER A 1041 -11.22 -5.94 31.57
C SER A 1041 -11.51 -5.30 32.93
N LEU A 1042 -11.04 -5.92 34.01
CA LEU A 1042 -11.23 -5.42 35.37
C LEU A 1042 -10.52 -4.07 35.59
N ASN A 1043 -9.30 -3.91 35.08
CA ASN A 1043 -8.55 -2.67 35.17
C ASN A 1043 -9.24 -1.51 34.42
N VAL A 1044 -9.72 -1.77 33.20
CA VAL A 1044 -10.47 -0.77 32.41
C VAL A 1044 -11.78 -0.41 33.12
N ALA A 1045 -12.47 -1.36 33.74
CA ALA A 1045 -13.67 -1.10 34.53
C ALA A 1045 -13.38 -0.21 35.75
N PHE A 1046 -12.31 -0.48 36.51
CA PHE A 1046 -11.90 0.38 37.63
C PHE A 1046 -11.50 1.78 37.18
N ALA A 1047 -10.78 1.87 36.06
CA ALA A 1047 -10.40 3.14 35.47
C ALA A 1047 -11.62 3.96 35.03
N ALA A 1048 -12.57 3.35 34.32
CA ALA A 1048 -13.82 3.99 33.91
C ALA A 1048 -14.67 4.41 35.13
N ALA A 1049 -14.81 3.55 36.13
CA ALA A 1049 -15.51 3.89 37.37
C ALA A 1049 -14.83 5.05 38.11
N THR A 1050 -13.50 5.03 38.23
CA THR A 1050 -12.75 6.13 38.85
C THR A 1050 -12.91 7.42 38.08
N GLN A 1051 -12.86 7.35 36.74
CA GLN A 1051 -13.12 8.50 35.88
C GLN A 1051 -14.50 9.10 36.16
N TRP A 1052 -15.55 8.29 36.25
CA TRP A 1052 -16.91 8.77 36.53
C TRP A 1052 -17.11 9.27 37.96
N LEU A 1053 -16.46 8.65 38.94
CA LEU A 1053 -16.49 9.09 40.33
C LEU A 1053 -15.87 10.48 40.47
N PHE A 1054 -14.70 10.72 39.90
CA PHE A 1054 -14.06 12.03 39.97
C PHE A 1054 -14.73 13.05 39.05
N ASN A 1055 -15.38 12.60 37.97
CA ASN A 1055 -16.28 13.44 37.20
C ASN A 1055 -17.47 13.92 38.04
N PHE A 1056 -18.10 13.04 38.83
CA PHE A 1056 -19.13 13.39 39.81
C PHE A 1056 -18.62 14.43 40.83
N VAL A 1057 -17.44 14.21 41.40
CA VAL A 1057 -16.82 15.15 42.35
C VAL A 1057 -16.66 16.53 41.73
N VAL A 1058 -16.11 16.61 40.51
CA VAL A 1058 -15.91 17.89 39.80
C VAL A 1058 -17.25 18.54 39.47
N ALA A 1059 -18.21 17.81 38.90
CA ALA A 1059 -19.53 18.33 38.58
C ALA A 1059 -20.26 18.88 39.82
N ARG A 1060 -20.13 18.23 40.97
CA ARG A 1060 -20.80 18.63 42.21
C ARG A 1060 -20.11 19.81 42.92
N ALA A 1061 -18.78 19.89 42.85
CA ALA A 1061 -17.98 20.87 43.57
C ALA A 1061 -17.92 22.23 42.85
N VAL A 1062 -17.75 22.22 41.52
CA VAL A 1062 -17.39 23.43 40.74
C VAL A 1062 -18.36 24.60 40.90
N PRO A 1063 -19.70 24.44 40.78
CA PRO A 1063 -20.61 25.58 40.93
C PRO A 1063 -20.50 26.25 42.31
N ASN A 1064 -20.29 25.45 43.36
CA ASN A 1064 -20.09 25.97 44.71
C ASN A 1064 -18.71 26.62 44.86
N MET A 1065 -17.66 26.05 44.25
CA MET A 1065 -16.33 26.66 44.25
C MET A 1065 -16.36 28.02 43.54
N MET A 1066 -17.02 28.12 42.40
CA MET A 1066 -17.20 29.39 41.68
C MET A 1066 -17.99 30.43 42.50
N ALA A 1067 -18.90 29.98 43.37
CA ALA A 1067 -19.68 30.86 44.24
C ALA A 1067 -18.96 31.26 45.55
N THR A 1068 -18.04 30.45 46.07
CA THR A 1068 -17.53 30.58 47.45
C THR A 1068 -16.00 30.66 47.57
N VAL A 1069 -15.25 30.15 46.60
CA VAL A 1069 -13.78 30.04 46.70
C VAL A 1069 -13.11 31.24 46.03
N GLY A 1070 -12.77 32.22 46.86
CA GLY A 1070 -12.19 33.48 46.45
C GLY A 1070 -13.22 34.49 45.92
N ASN A 1071 -12.88 35.78 45.95
CA ASN A 1071 -13.77 36.84 45.47
C ASN A 1071 -14.03 36.68 43.95
N ALA A 1072 -15.30 36.64 43.53
CA ALA A 1072 -15.72 36.31 42.16
C ALA A 1072 -15.32 34.90 41.65
N GLY A 1073 -14.91 33.97 42.53
CA GLY A 1073 -14.67 32.56 42.18
C GLY A 1073 -13.29 32.24 41.60
N TYR A 1074 -12.35 33.20 41.60
CA TYR A 1074 -11.02 33.06 41.01
C TYR A 1074 -10.22 31.85 41.54
N GLY A 1075 -10.44 31.47 42.80
CA GLY A 1075 -9.69 30.40 43.45
C GLY A 1075 -9.98 29.03 42.83
N THR A 1076 -11.13 28.86 42.16
CA THR A 1076 -11.46 27.64 41.42
C THR A 1076 -10.43 27.35 40.32
N TYR A 1077 -10.06 28.35 39.54
CA TYR A 1077 -9.08 28.21 38.44
C TYR A 1077 -7.67 27.96 38.97
N ILE A 1078 -7.28 28.62 40.07
CA ILE A 1078 -5.97 28.41 40.71
C ILE A 1078 -5.86 26.98 41.25
N ILE A 1079 -6.91 26.44 41.87
CA ILE A 1079 -6.92 25.05 42.34
C ILE A 1079 -6.68 24.07 41.18
N PHE A 1080 -7.37 24.25 40.04
CA PHE A 1080 -7.14 23.42 38.86
C PHE A 1080 -5.74 23.60 38.27
N SER A 1081 -5.17 24.81 38.31
CA SER A 1081 -3.78 25.05 37.91
C SER A 1081 -2.79 24.28 38.79
N CYS A 1082 -2.97 24.31 40.11
CA CYS A 1082 -2.14 23.55 41.05
C CYS A 1082 -2.24 22.04 40.80
N PHE A 1083 -3.44 21.52 40.53
CA PHE A 1083 -3.61 20.12 40.15
C PHE A 1083 -2.88 19.80 38.84
N CYS A 1084 -3.02 20.61 37.79
CA CYS A 1084 -2.31 20.39 36.53
C CYS A 1084 -0.78 20.37 36.70
N PHE A 1085 -0.24 21.22 37.57
CA PHE A 1085 1.20 21.21 37.88
C PHE A 1085 1.62 19.94 38.64
N ALA A 1086 0.87 19.57 39.69
CA ALA A 1086 1.12 18.36 40.47
C ALA A 1086 1.01 17.09 39.60
N MET A 1087 0.12 17.08 38.62
CA MET A 1087 0.00 16.01 37.63
C MET A 1087 1.24 15.89 36.74
N GLY A 1088 1.85 17.00 36.32
CA GLY A 1088 3.11 16.99 35.59
C GLY A 1088 4.24 16.36 36.40
N VAL A 1089 4.31 16.67 37.70
CA VAL A 1089 5.24 16.04 38.65
C VAL A 1089 4.97 14.54 38.77
N PHE A 1090 3.70 14.13 38.90
CA PHE A 1090 3.33 12.72 38.94
C PHE A 1090 3.77 11.95 37.68
N VAL A 1091 3.51 12.51 36.49
CA VAL A 1091 3.93 11.88 35.23
C VAL A 1091 5.45 11.78 35.12
N TRP A 1092 6.17 12.78 35.62
CA TRP A 1092 7.63 12.77 35.58
C TRP A 1092 8.22 11.59 36.35
N PHE A 1093 7.72 11.30 37.55
CA PHE A 1093 8.27 10.26 38.43
C PHE A 1093 7.67 8.88 38.24
N PHE A 1094 6.36 8.76 37.94
CA PHE A 1094 5.64 7.49 38.09
C PHE A 1094 5.15 6.86 36.79
N ILE A 1095 5.16 7.58 35.66
CA ILE A 1095 4.63 7.09 34.38
C ILE A 1095 5.77 6.67 33.45
N PRO A 1096 5.99 5.36 33.21
CA PRO A 1096 6.94 4.90 32.20
C PRO A 1096 6.41 5.10 30.77
N GLU A 1097 7.34 5.17 29.81
CA GLU A 1097 7.00 5.27 28.38
C GLU A 1097 6.59 3.90 27.82
N THR A 1098 5.44 3.85 27.14
CA THR A 1098 4.87 2.61 26.58
C THR A 1098 4.97 2.52 25.06
N LYS A 1099 5.42 3.61 24.39
CA LYS A 1099 5.57 3.64 22.93
C LYS A 1099 6.45 2.49 22.42
N ALA A 1100 5.93 1.74 21.44
CA ALA A 1100 6.61 0.65 20.72
C ALA A 1100 7.05 -0.55 21.58
N VAL A 1101 6.51 -0.68 22.80
CA VAL A 1101 6.66 -1.89 23.62
C VAL A 1101 5.52 -2.84 23.26
N SER A 1102 5.83 -4.08 22.87
CA SER A 1102 4.79 -5.07 22.58
C SER A 1102 4.02 -5.44 23.86
N LEU A 1103 2.73 -5.80 23.72
CA LEU A 1103 1.88 -6.09 24.87
C LEU A 1103 2.42 -7.25 25.72
N GLU A 1104 3.15 -8.18 25.10
CA GLU A 1104 3.78 -9.33 25.71
C GLU A 1104 5.04 -8.93 26.50
N LYS A 1105 5.73 -7.84 26.12
CA LYS A 1105 6.91 -7.30 26.82
C LYS A 1105 6.57 -6.26 27.89
N MET A 1106 5.28 -5.93 28.07
CA MET A 1106 4.84 -5.09 29.20
C MET A 1106 5.04 -5.79 30.54
N ASP A 1107 5.04 -7.12 30.54
CA ASP A 1107 5.27 -7.94 31.75
C ASP A 1107 6.69 -7.77 32.29
N ASP A 1108 7.67 -7.56 31.41
CA ASP A 1108 9.05 -7.22 31.77
C ASP A 1108 9.16 -5.80 32.34
N LEU A 1109 8.46 -4.81 31.74
CA LEU A 1109 8.50 -3.41 32.18
C LEU A 1109 8.00 -3.21 33.62
N PHE A 1110 7.09 -4.07 34.08
CA PHE A 1110 6.53 -4.03 35.44
C PHE A 1110 7.05 -5.15 36.36
N GLY A 1111 8.06 -5.92 35.93
CA GLY A 1111 8.78 -6.92 36.74
C GLY A 1111 7.98 -8.17 37.10
N VAL A 1112 7.04 -8.60 36.24
CA VAL A 1112 6.23 -9.81 36.48
C VAL A 1112 6.99 -11.08 36.10
N THR A 1113 7.81 -11.03 35.05
CA THR A 1113 8.60 -12.15 34.53
C THR A 1113 9.66 -12.64 35.53
N GLU A 1114 10.33 -11.72 36.22
CA GLU A 1114 11.34 -12.03 37.26
C GLU A 1114 10.73 -12.75 38.49
N LEU A 1115 9.46 -12.47 38.77
CA LEU A 1115 8.68 -13.09 39.85
C LEU A 1115 8.21 -14.51 39.48
N VAL A 1116 7.88 -14.73 38.20
CA VAL A 1116 7.56 -16.05 37.65
C VAL A 1116 8.81 -16.90 37.57
N GLU A 1117 9.92 -16.40 37.03
CA GLU A 1117 11.21 -17.10 36.97
C GLU A 1117 11.71 -17.52 38.36
N ARG A 1118 11.60 -16.64 39.37
CA ARG A 1118 11.92 -17.01 40.76
C ARG A 1118 10.99 -18.09 41.33
N LYS A 1119 9.69 -18.07 41.01
CA LYS A 1119 8.75 -19.11 41.43
C LYS A 1119 9.00 -20.45 40.72
N THR A 1120 9.30 -20.42 39.43
CA THR A 1120 9.61 -21.61 38.63
C THR A 1120 10.94 -22.21 39.09
N ALA A 1121 11.96 -21.39 39.34
CA ALA A 1121 13.23 -21.83 39.93
C ALA A 1121 13.06 -22.42 41.34
N ALA A 1122 12.20 -21.82 42.17
CA ALA A 1122 11.88 -22.36 43.50
C ALA A 1122 11.09 -23.70 43.44
N MET A 1123 10.21 -23.86 42.44
CA MET A 1123 9.52 -25.13 42.19
C MET A 1123 10.44 -26.21 41.62
N GLU A 1124 11.37 -25.86 40.73
CA GLU A 1124 12.36 -26.79 40.17
C GLU A 1124 13.43 -27.23 41.19
N HIS A 1125 13.70 -26.43 42.22
CA HIS A 1125 14.68 -26.75 43.28
C HIS A 1125 14.08 -27.38 44.54
N GLY A 1126 12.77 -27.64 44.59
CA GLY A 1126 12.14 -28.40 45.67
C GLY A 1126 12.22 -27.74 47.06
N GLU A 1127 12.38 -26.42 47.14
CA GLU A 1127 12.40 -25.71 48.43
C GLU A 1127 10.99 -25.18 48.78
N THR A 1128 10.26 -25.96 49.59
CA THR A 1128 9.13 -25.44 50.37
C THR A 1128 9.66 -24.55 51.49
N ARG A 1129 9.81 -23.24 51.21
CA ARG A 1129 9.85 -22.23 52.27
C ARG A 1129 8.90 -21.09 51.93
N GLU A 1130 7.97 -20.83 52.83
CA GLU A 1130 7.22 -19.58 52.90
C GLU A 1130 8.22 -18.41 52.88
N VAL A 1131 8.24 -17.64 51.80
CA VAL A 1131 9.08 -16.44 51.72
C VAL A 1131 8.21 -15.26 52.11
N ASP A 1132 8.36 -14.87 53.38
CA ASP A 1132 7.92 -13.61 53.96
C ASP A 1132 8.49 -12.40 53.19
N ASP A 1133 7.64 -11.39 53.00
CA ASP A 1133 7.95 -10.09 52.41
C ASP A 1133 9.04 -9.34 53.22
N LYS A 1134 10.27 -9.25 52.70
CA LYS A 1134 11.16 -8.13 53.00
C LYS A 1134 11.89 -7.63 51.74
N VAL A 1135 11.54 -6.41 51.39
CA VAL A 1135 12.14 -5.56 50.36
C VAL A 1135 13.54 -5.14 50.81
N ASP A 1136 14.56 -5.38 49.98
CA ASP A 1136 15.78 -4.58 50.02
C ASP A 1136 16.06 -4.03 48.63
N ALA A 1137 16.14 -2.70 48.56
CA ALA A 1137 16.33 -1.94 47.36
C ALA A 1137 17.83 -1.85 47.05
N THR A 1138 18.24 -2.22 45.84
CA THR A 1138 19.52 -1.73 45.31
C THR A 1138 19.37 -1.41 43.83
N GLU A 1139 19.62 -0.14 43.54
CA GLU A 1139 19.63 0.47 42.23
C GLU A 1139 20.64 -0.22 41.31
N THR A 1140 20.27 -0.47 40.05
CA THR A 1140 21.26 -0.51 38.98
C THR A 1140 20.73 0.29 37.79
N ARG A 1141 21.34 1.46 37.69
CA ARG A 1141 21.17 2.53 36.72
C ARG A 1141 21.71 2.04 35.37
N ILE A 1142 20.83 1.76 34.40
CA ILE A 1142 21.25 1.50 33.02
C ILE A 1142 21.25 2.84 32.28
N GLU A 1143 22.46 3.30 31.95
CA GLU A 1143 22.72 4.41 31.02
C GLU A 1143 22.12 4.10 29.65
N ARG A 1144 21.36 5.04 29.09
CA ARG A 1144 20.88 5.02 27.70
C ARG A 1144 21.59 6.12 26.92
N VAL A 1145 22.17 5.73 25.78
CA VAL A 1145 22.31 6.58 24.58
C VAL A 1145 21.00 6.56 23.82
#